data_AF-A0AAV1FF45-F1
#
_entry.id   AF-A0AAV1FF45-F1
#
_cell.length_a   1.000
_cell.length_b   1.000
_cell.length_c   1.000
_cell.angle_alpha   90.00
_cell.angle_beta   90.00
_cell.angle_gamma   90.00
#
_symmetry.space_group_name_H-M   'P 1'
#
loop_
_entity.id
_entity.type
_entity.pdbx_description
1 polymer ?
#
loop_
_entity_poly.entity_id
_entity_poly.type
_entity_poly.pdbx_seq_one_letter_code
_entity_poly.pdbx_strand_id
1 'polypeptide(L)'
;MYFGSEKDVYPKGVIPLAAIQMARPAKDNKFEIVTSHRIFVFKADNEVLKRRWVGTLQEHVQDQLVFGRRRFGPGSHCQKHGVLELKGTKSKVYAAIITDQIWLYKSEQCFRNGIGITVIEARGSTIRDGKHKSFELITPYKHFSFTADSDREKRDWMEALQESIAETLSDYEVAEKIWSNRSNRMCADCKALNPDWASINLCVVICKNCAGQHRSLGTMVSKVQSLKLDTSVWSNEIVQLFIMLGNDRANEFWGAGLSVCEELDCDASPEQRREFITQKYREGRFRLKHPTISSQEELLKVLCSAVSEQTLLKTVTQIFSEAESAQLVSDSNGAQRPHQLPDRCTPSDPGVYDEIMQPVLHSGYLYKSGSVHRGTLSKKTREDFQKFWCSVDQSLLLYESDRSADPCLQISVKDIICLGVSRPDSSHGSNNGFIDRFRYTFELYLTSEKLHLFGLETADALHSWTRSIGKATTPLSCHCLLTREFERVGLLRYRAMLDPQQWKEAFFVLQKSNLFICPRNDGAAEDIINLNRLQELSIASETENHEKKDILVLVERGRTLHLQGVGRTDFSLWYSDIQRAAGGKGNTLREQQLSRNDIPIIVDSCIAFITQYGLGHEGIYRKNGAKSRIKLLMEEFRKDARNVKLRIGDHFIEDVTDVLKRFFREIDDPIFMADFHPLWQEAAKIPLRGLRLDRYKEIIRTLPRVNRTTLAALISHLYRVQKCADLNQMCTKNLSLLFAPSLFQTDGKGEHEVKIVEDLIDNYLYVFDIDEEHQTQIELEISLITTWKDTQLSQAGDLIIEVYLEMKIPDCCITLKVSPTMCAEELTNQVLFMRNVPAGDRDVWMTFEAIEDGQLERPLHPKEKVLEQALQWCKMADPSSAYLVVKRVPKGEGINILTSYKSEIMKVGLLKCREEPPKLLQGNRFQERSFQIKEHKLLLLKDKKSIKPEKEWSLKSMKIYIGIRRKLKAPTRWGFTVMSDKHQLFLCCSCEAELWDWITSFLKAQNDDPGPPVLRRHSSSDISKQKFGTMPLVPIRGDESNSSLLSANQTLRKLHDRRTLSMYFPMKVQQDSFEERPESPDLPEPLYEEVGDFGLQVLKSLETSFLSNSTSETQEVLDQPPLRLVPVDTGHVDHIIVPDPVQTEEPEEQNGDRGAERRRRRTQLMGVCTPSQELLLQELSSAFTKRTEGEEGEEKGEEEEREEEVQNQDHREEEKEEEEERPYDV
;
A
#
# COMPACT_ATOMS: atom_id res chain seq x y z
N MET A 1 -2.34 1.26 35.82
CA MET A 1 -1.57 2.48 36.19
C MET A 1 -2.54 3.49 36.81
N TYR A 2 -2.07 4.55 37.48
CA TYR A 2 -2.93 5.66 37.91
C TYR A 2 -2.25 7.00 37.67
N PHE A 3 -3.05 8.02 37.37
CA PHE A 3 -2.63 9.38 37.01
C PHE A 3 -3.01 10.38 38.12
N GLY A 4 -2.52 11.62 38.08
CA GLY A 4 -2.92 12.69 39.00
C GLY A 4 -4.07 13.55 38.47
N SER A 5 -4.14 13.72 37.16
CA SER A 5 -5.10 14.49 36.37
C SER A 5 -5.30 13.82 35.01
N GLU A 6 -6.43 14.09 34.34
CA GLU A 6 -6.66 13.68 32.94
C GLU A 6 -5.69 14.37 31.96
N LYS A 7 -5.02 15.44 32.40
CA LYS A 7 -3.97 16.15 31.64
C LYS A 7 -2.56 15.60 31.85
N ASP A 8 -2.37 14.62 32.75
CA ASP A 8 -1.05 14.04 33.02
C ASP A 8 -0.70 12.98 31.97
N VAL A 9 0.23 13.28 31.05
CA VAL A 9 0.71 12.31 30.04
C VAL A 9 1.41 11.10 30.68
N TYR A 10 1.99 11.26 31.88
CA TYR A 10 2.74 10.23 32.59
C TYR A 10 2.02 9.79 33.88
N PRO A 11 1.99 8.48 34.19
CA PRO A 11 1.34 8.00 35.41
C PRO A 11 2.04 8.49 36.68
N LYS A 12 1.22 8.74 37.70
CA LYS A 12 1.60 9.10 39.08
C LYS A 12 2.00 7.87 39.92
N GLY A 13 1.69 6.67 39.43
CA GLY A 13 2.13 5.41 40.01
C GLY A 13 1.68 4.19 39.21
N VAL A 14 2.46 3.11 39.35
CA VAL A 14 2.25 1.84 38.64
C VAL A 14 2.23 0.70 39.66
N ILE A 15 1.06 0.08 39.81
CA ILE A 15 0.87 -1.13 40.62
C ILE A 15 0.61 -2.27 39.62
N PRO A 16 1.52 -3.25 39.47
CA PRO A 16 1.23 -4.45 38.70
C PRO A 16 0.10 -5.24 39.36
N LEU A 17 -0.80 -5.83 38.56
CA LEU A 17 -1.92 -6.60 39.10
C LEU A 17 -1.45 -7.80 39.95
N ALA A 18 -0.28 -8.38 39.66
CA ALA A 18 0.33 -9.45 40.45
C ALA A 18 0.98 -9.02 41.78
N ALA A 19 1.25 -7.73 41.96
CA ALA A 19 1.67 -7.17 43.26
C ALA A 19 0.47 -7.02 44.23
N ILE A 20 -0.76 -7.06 43.70
CA ILE A 20 -1.98 -7.02 44.51
C ILE A 20 -2.15 -8.37 45.21
N GLN A 21 -2.49 -8.32 46.49
CA GLN A 21 -2.84 -9.47 47.32
C GLN A 21 -4.35 -9.51 47.63
N MET A 22 -5.01 -8.35 47.62
CA MET A 22 -6.44 -8.19 47.84
C MET A 22 -6.87 -6.77 47.40
N ALA A 23 -8.09 -6.65 46.88
CA ALA A 23 -8.79 -5.37 46.75
C ALA A 23 -10.05 -5.40 47.64
N ARG A 24 -10.27 -4.37 48.46
CA ARG A 24 -11.41 -4.31 49.39
C ARG A 24 -12.10 -2.94 49.42
N PRO A 25 -13.42 -2.87 49.66
CA PRO A 25 -14.12 -1.60 49.74
C PRO A 25 -13.86 -0.92 51.09
N ALA A 26 -13.88 0.41 51.08
CA ALA A 26 -13.85 1.26 52.27
C ALA A 26 -15.03 2.25 52.27
N LYS A 27 -15.04 3.18 53.23
CA LYS A 27 -16.05 4.23 53.38
C LYS A 27 -15.87 5.37 52.35
N ASP A 28 -16.87 6.22 52.18
CA ASP A 28 -16.83 7.47 51.39
C ASP A 28 -16.46 7.27 49.89
N ASN A 29 -17.03 6.25 49.24
CA ASN A 29 -16.68 5.78 47.89
C ASN A 29 -15.19 5.34 47.71
N LYS A 30 -14.42 5.18 48.79
CA LYS A 30 -13.01 4.76 48.73
C LYS A 30 -12.86 3.25 48.65
N PHE A 31 -11.80 2.76 48.02
CA PHE A 31 -11.38 1.37 48.05
C PHE A 31 -9.88 1.24 48.29
N GLU A 32 -9.47 0.10 48.81
CA GLU A 32 -8.10 -0.21 49.20
C GLU A 32 -7.53 -1.33 48.34
N ILE A 33 -6.42 -1.05 47.65
CA ILE A 33 -5.58 -2.07 47.00
C ILE A 33 -4.46 -2.42 47.97
N VAL A 34 -4.46 -3.67 48.45
CA VAL A 34 -3.48 -4.19 49.41
C VAL A 34 -2.40 -4.94 48.63
N THR A 35 -1.15 -4.51 48.75
CA THR A 35 0.05 -5.26 48.31
C THR A 35 0.82 -5.79 49.52
N SER A 36 1.81 -6.65 49.29
CA SER A 36 2.66 -7.25 50.34
C SER A 36 3.37 -6.25 51.26
N HIS A 37 3.49 -4.98 50.86
CA HIS A 37 4.25 -3.96 51.60
C HIS A 37 3.52 -2.62 51.74
N ARG A 38 2.39 -2.40 51.05
CA ARG A 38 1.66 -1.12 51.09
C ARG A 38 0.18 -1.27 50.76
N ILE A 39 -0.65 -0.53 51.48
CA ILE A 39 -2.06 -0.30 51.12
C ILE A 39 -2.13 1.02 50.35
N PHE A 40 -2.78 0.99 49.18
CA PHE A 40 -3.08 2.17 48.38
C PHE A 40 -4.58 2.45 48.46
N VAL A 41 -4.95 3.68 48.87
CA VAL A 41 -6.35 4.10 49.00
C VAL A 41 -6.72 4.94 47.78
N PHE A 42 -7.73 4.49 47.04
CA PHE A 42 -8.31 5.21 45.90
C PHE A 42 -9.73 5.65 46.24
N LYS A 43 -10.22 6.71 45.58
CA LYS A 43 -11.62 7.14 45.66
C LYS A 43 -12.26 6.99 44.29
N ALA A 44 -13.44 6.38 44.24
CA ALA A 44 -14.30 6.39 43.06
C ALA A 44 -15.37 7.48 43.20
N ASP A 45 -15.96 7.92 42.09
CA ASP A 45 -16.97 8.98 42.10
C ASP A 45 -18.30 8.51 42.71
N ASN A 46 -18.59 7.21 42.60
CA ASN A 46 -19.79 6.59 43.14
C ASN A 46 -19.59 5.12 43.58
N GLU A 47 -20.53 4.61 44.38
CA GLU A 47 -20.56 3.24 44.91
C GLU A 47 -20.64 2.14 43.83
N VAL A 48 -21.07 2.43 42.60
CA VAL A 48 -21.10 1.45 41.50
C VAL A 48 -19.71 1.27 40.91
N LEU A 49 -19.01 2.37 40.61
CA LEU A 49 -17.61 2.35 40.18
C LEU A 49 -16.71 1.75 41.26
N LYS A 50 -16.93 2.07 42.55
CA LYS A 50 -16.20 1.40 43.65
C LYS A 50 -16.35 -0.11 43.60
N ARG A 51 -17.59 -0.62 43.49
CA ARG A 51 -17.87 -2.06 43.43
C ARG A 51 -17.26 -2.72 42.18
N ARG A 52 -17.29 -2.05 41.02
CA ARG A 52 -16.65 -2.55 39.79
C ARG A 52 -15.13 -2.67 39.95
N TRP A 53 -14.47 -1.62 40.44
CA TRP A 53 -13.02 -1.64 40.67
C TRP A 53 -12.60 -2.71 41.68
N VAL A 54 -13.31 -2.83 42.80
CA VAL A 54 -13.04 -3.89 43.79
C VAL A 54 -13.27 -5.27 43.19
N GLY A 55 -14.37 -5.48 42.46
CA GLY A 55 -14.72 -6.76 41.83
C GLY A 55 -13.64 -7.24 40.87
N THR A 56 -13.36 -6.47 39.81
CA THR A 56 -12.38 -6.84 38.77
C THR A 56 -10.96 -7.03 39.31
N LEU A 57 -10.56 -6.27 40.34
CA LEU A 57 -9.24 -6.45 40.97
C LEU A 57 -9.19 -7.70 41.88
N GLN A 58 -10.30 -8.04 42.55
CA GLN A 58 -10.36 -9.21 43.43
C GLN A 58 -10.53 -10.52 42.65
N GLU A 59 -11.26 -10.48 41.53
CA GLU A 59 -11.37 -11.56 40.52
C GLU A 59 -9.99 -11.94 39.97
N HIS A 60 -9.21 -10.95 39.53
CA HIS A 60 -7.84 -11.19 39.05
C HIS A 60 -6.88 -11.72 40.15
N VAL A 61 -7.09 -11.35 41.41
CA VAL A 61 -6.38 -11.93 42.56
C VAL A 61 -6.74 -13.41 42.75
N GLN A 62 -8.00 -13.78 42.52
CA GLN A 62 -8.50 -15.15 42.63
C GLN A 62 -7.91 -16.06 41.54
N ASP A 63 -7.82 -15.59 40.29
CA ASP A 63 -7.17 -16.34 39.20
C ASP A 63 -5.70 -16.65 39.49
N GLN A 64 -4.95 -15.69 40.05
CA GLN A 64 -3.54 -15.89 40.39
C GLN A 64 -3.29 -16.88 41.53
N LEU A 65 -4.32 -17.18 42.34
CA LEU A 65 -4.25 -18.26 43.33
C LEU A 65 -4.47 -19.65 42.71
N VAL A 66 -5.15 -19.73 41.56
CA VAL A 66 -5.40 -20.98 40.82
C VAL A 66 -4.22 -21.34 39.91
N PHE A 67 -3.72 -20.37 39.13
CA PHE A 67 -2.65 -20.60 38.14
C PHE A 67 -1.22 -20.36 38.67
N GLY A 68 -1.10 -19.99 39.95
CA GLY A 68 0.17 -19.78 40.64
C GLY A 68 0.79 -18.40 40.43
N ARG A 69 1.50 -17.90 41.45
CA ARG A 69 2.17 -16.60 41.41
C ARG A 69 3.35 -16.62 40.44
N ARG A 70 3.23 -15.89 39.32
CA ARG A 70 4.39 -15.47 38.51
C ARG A 70 5.36 -14.70 39.41
N ARG A 71 6.62 -15.13 39.48
CA ARG A 71 7.68 -14.37 40.17
C ARG A 71 8.01 -13.12 39.36
N PHE A 72 8.09 -11.98 40.03
CA PHE A 72 8.68 -10.76 39.49
C PHE A 72 10.10 -10.57 40.03
N GLY A 73 10.90 -9.84 39.25
CA GLY A 73 12.36 -9.79 39.31
C GLY A 73 12.90 -9.60 37.88
N PRO A 74 14.23 -9.45 37.69
CA PRO A 74 14.80 -9.34 36.35
C PRO A 74 14.60 -10.65 35.57
N GLY A 75 13.66 -10.64 34.62
CA GLY A 75 13.57 -11.66 33.58
C GLY A 75 14.60 -11.43 32.48
N SER A 76 14.69 -12.38 31.54
CA SER A 76 15.57 -12.42 30.36
C SER A 76 15.41 -11.27 29.35
N HIS A 77 14.67 -10.22 29.70
CA HIS A 77 14.29 -9.09 28.84
C HIS A 77 14.58 -7.72 29.49
N CYS A 78 15.21 -7.69 30.67
CA CYS A 78 15.68 -6.47 31.31
C CYS A 78 17.07 -6.10 30.77
N GLN A 79 17.15 -5.11 29.88
CA GLN A 79 18.38 -4.75 29.15
C GLN A 79 19.42 -4.09 30.06
N LYS A 80 18.97 -3.20 30.96
CA LYS A 80 19.81 -2.55 31.98
C LYS A 80 18.96 -2.16 33.17
N HIS A 81 19.51 -2.22 34.38
CA HIS A 81 18.87 -1.65 35.58
C HIS A 81 19.91 -1.13 36.57
N GLY A 82 19.50 -0.22 37.47
CA GLY A 82 20.40 0.40 38.43
C GLY A 82 19.84 1.69 39.05
N VAL A 83 20.69 2.43 39.76
CA VAL A 83 20.30 3.68 40.44
C VAL A 83 20.61 4.89 39.54
N LEU A 84 19.71 5.85 39.49
CA LEU A 84 19.88 7.16 38.82
C LEU A 84 19.29 8.27 39.70
N GLU A 85 19.83 9.48 39.60
CA GLU A 85 19.24 10.66 40.22
C GLU A 85 18.41 11.45 39.19
N LEU A 86 17.10 11.57 39.40
CA LEU A 86 16.17 12.26 38.49
C LEU A 86 15.93 13.71 38.94
N LYS A 87 16.37 14.67 38.11
CA LYS A 87 16.23 16.12 38.34
C LYS A 87 14.79 16.50 38.71
N GLY A 88 14.63 17.25 39.80
CA GLY A 88 13.32 17.59 40.39
C GLY A 88 12.81 16.62 41.48
N THR A 89 13.48 15.48 41.68
CA THR A 89 13.14 14.51 42.74
C THR A 89 14.16 14.60 43.88
N LYS A 90 13.73 14.81 45.14
CA LYS A 90 14.64 14.89 46.32
C LYS A 90 15.25 13.54 46.75
N SER A 91 15.32 12.56 45.85
CA SER A 91 15.80 11.21 46.14
C SER A 91 16.18 10.48 44.85
N LYS A 92 17.29 9.75 44.86
CA LYS A 92 17.64 8.79 43.81
C LYS A 92 16.49 7.81 43.53
N VAL A 93 16.29 7.52 42.25
CA VAL A 93 15.34 6.53 41.74
C VAL A 93 16.09 5.27 41.29
N TYR A 94 15.38 4.15 41.18
CA TYR A 94 15.92 2.94 40.56
C TYR A 94 15.28 2.78 39.19
N ALA A 95 16.07 2.75 38.12
CA ALA A 95 15.59 2.62 36.75
C ALA A 95 15.81 1.20 36.22
N ALA A 96 14.96 0.75 35.31
CA ALA A 96 15.16 -0.47 34.53
C ALA A 96 14.60 -0.30 33.11
N ILE A 97 15.40 -0.67 32.11
CA ILE A 97 15.00 -0.76 30.70
C ILE A 97 14.51 -2.20 30.46
N ILE A 98 13.26 -2.34 30.04
CA ILE A 98 12.61 -3.61 29.74
C ILE A 98 11.99 -3.44 28.34
N THR A 99 12.54 -4.15 27.36
CA THR A 99 12.23 -3.95 25.93
C THR A 99 12.26 -2.46 25.52
N ASP A 100 11.14 -1.96 25.00
CA ASP A 100 10.82 -0.61 24.56
C ASP A 100 10.42 0.35 25.70
N GLN A 101 10.50 -0.08 26.97
CA GLN A 101 9.95 0.65 28.12
C GLN A 101 10.98 0.90 29.23
N ILE A 102 11.08 2.14 29.67
CA ILE A 102 11.95 2.59 30.75
C ILE A 102 11.11 2.76 32.01
N TRP A 103 11.24 1.81 32.94
CA TRP A 103 10.51 1.76 34.19
C TRP A 103 11.30 2.47 35.30
N LEU A 104 10.67 3.44 35.97
CA LEU A 104 11.25 4.15 37.12
C LEU A 104 10.58 3.70 38.41
N TYR A 105 11.38 3.33 39.41
CA TYR A 105 10.95 2.80 40.72
C TYR A 105 11.53 3.66 41.86
N LYS A 106 10.87 3.66 43.02
CA LYS A 106 11.35 4.44 44.20
C LYS A 106 12.57 3.83 44.89
N SER A 107 12.80 2.53 44.73
CA SER A 107 13.96 1.81 45.26
C SER A 107 14.13 0.47 44.55
N GLU A 108 15.27 -0.19 44.72
CA GLU A 108 15.47 -1.56 44.26
C GLU A 108 14.41 -2.53 44.83
N GLN A 109 13.99 -2.34 46.07
CA GLN A 109 12.93 -3.14 46.68
C GLN A 109 11.56 -2.90 46.00
N CYS A 110 11.32 -1.69 45.46
CA CYS A 110 10.14 -1.45 44.62
C CYS A 110 10.27 -2.12 43.24
N PHE A 111 11.47 -2.11 42.63
CA PHE A 111 11.78 -2.83 41.39
C PHE A 111 11.56 -4.36 41.51
N ARG A 112 12.13 -5.00 42.54
CA ARG A 112 11.93 -6.43 42.82
C ARG A 112 10.45 -6.81 43.04
N ASN A 113 9.62 -5.85 43.45
CA ASN A 113 8.17 -6.00 43.63
C ASN A 113 7.32 -5.46 42.45
N GLY A 114 7.97 -4.93 41.40
CA GLY A 114 7.33 -4.33 40.22
C GLY A 114 6.57 -3.00 40.44
N ILE A 115 6.60 -2.40 41.64
CA ILE A 115 5.81 -1.20 41.97
C ILE A 115 6.52 0.06 41.49
N GLY A 116 6.23 0.49 40.26
CA GLY A 116 6.81 1.67 39.62
C GLY A 116 6.24 3.01 40.10
N ILE A 117 7.06 4.05 39.97
CA ILE A 117 6.65 5.46 39.96
C ILE A 117 5.98 5.77 38.62
N THR A 118 6.67 5.48 37.52
CA THR A 118 6.18 5.74 36.16
C THR A 118 6.86 4.80 35.15
N VAL A 119 6.31 4.73 33.95
CA VAL A 119 6.91 4.10 32.77
C VAL A 119 7.02 5.17 31.68
N ILE A 120 8.13 5.13 30.94
CA ILE A 120 8.40 6.00 29.80
C ILE A 120 8.60 5.09 28.58
N GLU A 121 7.87 5.34 27.50
CA GLU A 121 8.06 4.62 26.24
C GLU A 121 9.28 5.16 25.49
N ALA A 122 10.17 4.27 25.03
CA ALA A 122 11.36 4.66 24.26
C ALA A 122 11.01 5.14 22.84
N ARG A 123 9.83 4.76 22.33
CA ARG A 123 9.40 5.05 20.96
C ARG A 123 9.29 6.56 20.71
N GLY A 124 10.04 7.05 19.72
CA GLY A 124 10.08 8.48 19.38
C GLY A 124 10.78 9.35 20.43
N SER A 125 11.43 8.75 21.44
CA SER A 125 12.31 9.46 22.34
C SER A 125 13.69 9.66 21.70
N THR A 126 14.39 10.72 22.11
CA THR A 126 15.80 10.97 21.78
C THR A 126 16.60 11.14 23.07
N ILE A 127 17.91 11.01 23.01
CA ILE A 127 18.78 11.16 24.18
C ILE A 127 19.90 12.16 23.88
N ARG A 128 20.15 13.06 24.84
CA ARG A 128 21.13 14.15 24.75
C ARG A 128 22.16 13.99 25.85
N ASP A 129 23.43 14.16 25.49
CA ASP A 129 24.53 14.19 26.45
C ASP A 129 24.46 15.49 27.29
N GLY A 130 24.62 15.37 28.62
CA GLY A 130 24.52 16.48 29.59
C GLY A 130 25.85 16.80 30.28
N LYS A 131 25.93 17.94 30.98
CA LYS A 131 27.18 18.33 31.68
C LYS A 131 27.54 17.33 32.79
N HIS A 132 28.83 17.03 32.95
CA HIS A 132 29.36 16.03 33.89
C HIS A 132 28.68 14.66 33.77
N LYS A 133 28.25 14.05 34.89
CA LYS A 133 27.61 12.72 34.95
C LYS A 133 26.13 12.69 34.54
N SER A 134 25.60 13.79 33.99
CA SER A 134 24.18 13.89 33.59
C SER A 134 23.92 13.57 32.11
N PHE A 135 22.71 13.13 31.80
CA PHE A 135 22.18 12.92 30.45
C PHE A 135 20.66 13.17 30.44
N GLU A 136 20.08 13.54 29.30
CA GLU A 136 18.67 13.88 29.19
C GLU A 136 17.93 13.00 28.16
N LEU A 137 16.86 12.34 28.59
CA LEU A 137 15.93 11.63 27.73
C LEU A 137 14.79 12.58 27.34
N ILE A 138 14.72 12.93 26.06
CA ILE A 138 13.75 13.85 25.47
C ILE A 138 12.65 13.02 24.82
N THR A 139 11.47 13.00 25.45
CA THR A 139 10.25 12.43 24.86
C THR A 139 9.44 13.54 24.17
N PRO A 140 8.50 13.23 23.25
CA PRO A 140 7.65 14.23 22.61
C PRO A 140 6.81 15.11 23.55
N TYR A 141 6.65 14.70 24.82
CA TYR A 141 5.79 15.35 25.81
C TYR A 141 6.51 15.88 27.05
N LYS A 142 7.77 15.46 27.29
CA LYS A 142 8.53 15.78 28.51
C LYS A 142 10.02 15.40 28.39
N HIS A 143 10.89 16.22 28.97
CA HIS A 143 12.30 15.89 29.14
C HIS A 143 12.54 15.28 30.54
N PHE A 144 13.35 14.23 30.62
CA PHE A 144 13.77 13.57 31.86
C PHE A 144 15.29 13.65 31.98
N SER A 145 15.77 14.46 32.93
CA SER A 145 17.20 14.73 33.14
C SER A 145 17.71 13.86 34.29
N PHE A 146 18.65 12.95 33.98
CA PHE A 146 19.17 11.94 34.89
C PHE A 146 20.66 12.16 35.16
N THR A 147 21.13 11.85 36.37
CA THR A 147 22.55 11.80 36.73
C THR A 147 22.92 10.40 37.21
N ALA A 148 24.02 9.85 36.69
CA ALA A 148 24.60 8.57 37.11
C ALA A 148 25.69 8.75 38.17
N ASP A 149 26.06 7.70 38.91
CA ASP A 149 27.08 7.82 39.97
C ASP A 149 28.52 7.90 39.42
N SER A 150 28.74 7.53 38.15
CA SER A 150 30.00 7.75 37.43
C SER A 150 29.82 8.06 35.95
N ASP A 151 30.81 8.72 35.34
CA ASP A 151 30.85 9.00 33.90
C ASP A 151 30.98 7.73 33.05
N ARG A 152 31.43 6.62 33.65
CA ARG A 152 31.31 5.28 33.07
C ARG A 152 29.85 4.85 33.04
N GLU A 153 29.18 4.79 34.20
CA GLU A 153 27.77 4.39 34.25
C GLU A 153 26.89 5.26 33.35
N LYS A 154 27.16 6.56 33.26
CA LYS A 154 26.50 7.46 32.29
C LYS A 154 26.61 6.93 30.86
N ARG A 155 27.82 6.60 30.38
CA ARG A 155 27.99 6.01 29.03
C ARG A 155 27.25 4.68 28.92
N ASP A 156 27.47 3.78 29.89
CA ASP A 156 26.83 2.47 29.93
C ASP A 156 25.27 2.58 30.00
N TRP A 157 24.71 3.71 30.45
CA TRP A 157 23.26 4.02 30.46
C TRP A 157 22.78 4.67 29.16
N MET A 158 23.54 5.62 28.62
CA MET A 158 23.21 6.27 27.34
C MET A 158 23.23 5.26 26.19
N GLU A 159 24.21 4.36 26.16
CA GLU A 159 24.31 3.27 25.18
C GLU A 159 23.07 2.36 25.22
N ALA A 160 22.71 1.82 26.39
CA ALA A 160 21.53 0.97 26.53
C ALA A 160 20.20 1.68 26.21
N LEU A 161 20.11 3.00 26.45
CA LEU A 161 18.96 3.81 26.05
C LEU A 161 18.92 4.05 24.53
N GLN A 162 20.07 4.32 23.89
CA GLN A 162 20.17 4.42 22.44
C GLN A 162 19.79 3.10 21.75
N GLU A 163 20.20 1.96 22.31
CA GLU A 163 19.82 0.64 21.80
C GLU A 163 18.32 0.35 21.94
N SER A 164 17.71 0.64 23.11
CA SER A 164 16.26 0.50 23.30
C SER A 164 15.46 1.40 22.36
N ILE A 165 15.89 2.66 22.15
CA ILE A 165 15.30 3.57 21.16
C ILE A 165 15.45 3.00 19.74
N ALA A 166 16.63 2.49 19.37
CA ALA A 166 16.87 1.89 18.06
C ALA A 166 16.04 0.61 17.82
N GLU A 167 15.79 -0.21 18.84
CA GLU A 167 14.86 -1.34 18.73
C GLU A 167 13.43 -0.89 18.39
N THR A 168 12.97 0.29 18.86
CA THR A 168 11.66 0.83 18.46
C THR A 168 11.58 1.31 16.99
N LEU A 169 12.72 1.33 16.29
CA LEU A 169 12.84 1.64 14.86
C LEU A 169 13.14 0.39 14.01
N SER A 170 13.23 -0.80 14.62
CA SER A 170 13.62 -2.03 13.91
C SER A 170 12.51 -2.61 13.02
N ASP A 171 12.92 -3.04 11.82
CA ASP A 171 12.08 -3.80 10.90
C ASP A 171 12.41 -5.29 11.03
N TYR A 172 11.38 -6.11 11.26
CA TYR A 172 11.51 -7.56 11.43
C TYR A 172 11.35 -8.33 10.11
N GLU A 173 11.01 -7.70 8.99
CA GLU A 173 10.72 -8.41 7.73
C GLU A 173 11.93 -9.22 7.23
N VAL A 174 13.16 -8.70 7.37
CA VAL A 174 14.39 -9.42 7.01
C VAL A 174 14.71 -10.53 8.01
N ALA A 175 14.59 -10.25 9.33
CA ALA A 175 14.86 -11.22 10.39
C ALA A 175 13.92 -12.44 10.30
N GLU A 176 12.60 -12.23 10.18
CA GLU A 176 11.60 -13.30 10.03
C GLU A 176 11.83 -14.13 8.76
N LYS A 177 12.21 -13.50 7.64
CA LYS A 177 12.61 -14.23 6.42
C LYS A 177 13.81 -15.14 6.67
N ILE A 178 14.87 -14.64 7.32
CA ILE A 178 16.10 -15.42 7.58
C ILE A 178 15.88 -16.50 8.65
N TRP A 179 15.05 -16.24 9.66
CA TRP A 179 14.61 -17.21 10.68
C TRP A 179 13.57 -18.23 10.18
N SER A 180 13.15 -18.17 8.92
CA SER A 180 12.35 -19.24 8.29
C SER A 180 13.13 -20.56 8.25
N ASN A 181 14.45 -20.49 8.01
CA ASN A 181 15.35 -21.62 8.21
C ASN A 181 15.62 -21.79 9.72
N ARG A 182 15.41 -23.01 10.23
CA ARG A 182 15.52 -23.34 11.67
C ARG A 182 16.95 -23.21 12.19
N SER A 183 17.97 -23.48 11.37
CA SER A 183 19.38 -23.34 11.76
C SER A 183 19.70 -21.92 12.23
N ASN A 184 19.08 -20.93 11.59
CA ASN A 184 19.32 -19.50 11.82
C ASN A 184 18.65 -18.99 13.10
N ARG A 185 17.93 -19.85 13.83
CA ARG A 185 17.35 -19.56 15.15
C ARG A 185 18.34 -19.82 16.29
N MET A 186 19.55 -20.30 15.99
CA MET A 186 20.65 -20.49 16.93
C MET A 186 21.90 -19.80 16.38
N CYS A 187 22.63 -19.07 17.22
CA CYS A 187 23.89 -18.42 16.87
C CYS A 187 24.89 -19.43 16.28
N ALA A 188 25.51 -19.12 15.15
CA ALA A 188 26.45 -20.01 14.48
C ALA A 188 27.67 -20.39 15.34
N ASP A 189 28.01 -19.59 16.36
CA ASP A 189 29.19 -19.79 17.21
C ASP A 189 28.85 -20.33 18.59
N CYS A 190 28.01 -19.63 19.35
CA CYS A 190 27.69 -19.96 20.75
C CYS A 190 26.28 -20.54 20.96
N LYS A 191 25.60 -20.96 19.88
CA LYS A 191 24.25 -21.57 19.84
C LYS A 191 23.09 -20.77 20.48
N ALA A 192 23.35 -19.60 21.06
CA ALA A 192 22.36 -18.71 21.67
C ALA A 192 21.17 -18.42 20.74
N LEU A 193 19.95 -18.44 21.30
CA LEU A 193 18.69 -18.39 20.54
C LEU A 193 18.42 -17.05 19.85
N ASN A 194 17.69 -17.11 18.74
CA ASN A 194 17.19 -15.99 17.93
C ASN A 194 18.25 -14.91 17.61
N PRO A 195 19.38 -15.28 16.97
CA PRO A 195 20.42 -14.33 16.58
C PRO A 195 19.92 -13.32 15.55
N ASP A 196 20.16 -12.03 15.81
CA ASP A 196 19.64 -10.89 15.05
C ASP A 196 20.72 -10.06 14.32
N TRP A 197 21.94 -10.60 14.24
CA TRP A 197 23.05 -10.09 13.43
C TRP A 197 23.54 -11.17 12.47
N ALA A 198 24.27 -10.78 11.42
CA ALA A 198 24.89 -11.72 10.51
C ALA A 198 26.21 -11.19 9.96
N SER A 199 27.13 -12.09 9.59
CA SER A 199 28.34 -11.76 8.83
C SER A 199 28.16 -12.16 7.38
N ILE A 200 28.01 -11.17 6.49
CA ILE A 200 27.57 -11.36 5.11
C ILE A 200 28.60 -12.15 4.29
N ASN A 201 29.90 -11.84 4.39
CA ASN A 201 30.93 -12.56 3.63
C ASN A 201 31.18 -14.00 4.15
N LEU A 202 30.89 -14.26 5.43
CA LEU A 202 31.06 -15.58 6.05
C LEU A 202 29.78 -16.44 5.99
N CYS A 203 28.65 -15.84 5.66
CA CYS A 203 27.31 -16.43 5.56
C CYS A 203 26.81 -17.10 6.86
N VAL A 204 27.09 -16.47 8.01
CA VAL A 204 26.68 -16.93 9.34
C VAL A 204 25.80 -15.91 10.07
N VAL A 205 24.71 -16.38 10.69
CA VAL A 205 23.80 -15.60 11.56
C VAL A 205 24.25 -15.79 13.02
N ILE A 206 24.51 -14.69 13.71
CA ILE A 206 25.23 -14.64 14.98
C ILE A 206 24.51 -13.72 15.97
N CYS A 207 24.56 -14.04 17.26
CA CYS A 207 23.97 -13.17 18.28
C CYS A 207 24.81 -11.89 18.47
N LYS A 208 24.20 -10.83 18.99
CA LYS A 208 24.84 -9.54 19.31
C LYS A 208 26.22 -9.68 20.00
N ASN A 209 26.35 -10.61 20.95
CA ASN A 209 27.60 -10.86 21.67
C ASN A 209 28.73 -11.38 20.77
N CYS A 210 28.42 -12.25 19.80
CA CYS A 210 29.40 -12.73 18.81
C CYS A 210 29.63 -11.68 17.71
N ALA A 211 28.58 -10.95 17.30
CA ALA A 211 28.67 -9.84 16.35
C ALA A 211 29.68 -8.77 16.79
N GLY A 212 29.73 -8.44 18.10
CA GLY A 212 30.76 -7.57 18.67
C GLY A 212 32.19 -8.08 18.47
N GLN A 213 32.44 -9.37 18.67
CA GLN A 213 33.76 -9.97 18.44
C GLN A 213 34.10 -10.06 16.95
N HIS A 214 33.13 -10.39 16.09
CA HIS A 214 33.28 -10.36 14.64
C HIS A 214 33.64 -8.97 14.10
N ARG A 215 33.07 -7.88 14.65
CA ARG A 215 33.49 -6.50 14.33
C ARG A 215 34.96 -6.26 14.66
N SER A 216 35.47 -6.82 15.77
CA SER A 216 36.89 -6.72 16.14
C SER A 216 37.85 -7.49 15.22
N LEU A 217 37.35 -8.41 14.39
CA LEU A 217 38.18 -9.09 13.37
C LEU A 217 38.55 -8.18 12.18
N GLY A 218 37.79 -7.10 11.97
CA GLY A 218 37.94 -6.18 10.84
C GLY A 218 37.15 -6.59 9.59
N THR A 219 36.77 -5.60 8.79
CA THR A 219 35.88 -5.74 7.62
C THR A 219 36.45 -6.57 6.47
N MET A 220 37.76 -6.84 6.48
CA MET A 220 38.43 -7.76 5.55
C MET A 220 38.27 -9.24 5.94
N VAL A 221 37.87 -9.53 7.18
CA VAL A 221 37.62 -10.89 7.69
C VAL A 221 36.13 -11.13 7.90
N SER A 222 35.39 -10.14 8.44
CA SER A 222 33.97 -10.28 8.75
C SER A 222 33.19 -8.97 8.54
N LYS A 223 32.28 -8.97 7.55
CA LYS A 223 31.36 -7.87 7.23
C LYS A 223 30.03 -8.06 7.97
N VAL A 224 29.98 -7.58 9.21
CA VAL A 224 28.83 -7.72 10.13
C VAL A 224 27.74 -6.68 9.82
N GLN A 225 26.48 -7.10 9.75
CA GLN A 225 25.29 -6.24 9.64
C GLN A 225 24.14 -6.76 10.52
N SER A 226 23.21 -5.89 10.91
CA SER A 226 21.99 -6.21 11.67
C SER A 226 20.90 -6.75 10.74
N LEU A 227 20.17 -7.78 11.17
CA LEU A 227 18.96 -8.24 10.47
C LEU A 227 17.75 -7.30 10.68
N LYS A 228 17.87 -6.32 11.59
CA LYS A 228 16.79 -5.50 12.13
C LYS A 228 16.90 -4.00 11.78
N LEU A 229 18.13 -3.51 11.61
CA LEU A 229 18.43 -2.07 11.51
C LEU A 229 19.02 -1.68 10.14
N ASP A 230 19.81 -2.56 9.52
CA ASP A 230 20.58 -2.26 8.30
C ASP A 230 19.81 -2.65 7.01
N THR A 231 18.51 -2.33 6.94
CA THR A 231 17.57 -2.83 5.91
C THR A 231 18.00 -2.55 4.47
N SER A 232 18.70 -1.44 4.23
CA SER A 232 19.22 -1.06 2.91
C SER A 232 20.36 -1.95 2.39
N VAL A 233 20.97 -2.78 3.24
CA VAL A 233 22.05 -3.72 2.88
C VAL A 233 21.50 -5.10 2.47
N TRP A 234 20.28 -5.42 2.87
CA TRP A 234 19.66 -6.73 2.67
C TRP A 234 18.92 -6.84 1.34
N SER A 235 19.68 -6.99 0.25
CA SER A 235 19.12 -7.34 -1.04
C SER A 235 18.48 -8.74 -1.01
N ASN A 236 17.50 -8.99 -1.90
CA ASN A 236 16.77 -10.27 -1.93
C ASN A 236 17.71 -11.45 -2.17
N GLU A 237 18.78 -11.27 -2.95
CA GLU A 237 19.79 -12.28 -3.26
C GLU A 237 20.61 -12.66 -2.03
N ILE A 238 20.94 -11.67 -1.18
CA ILE A 238 21.66 -11.89 0.09
C ILE A 238 20.72 -12.56 1.11
N VAL A 239 19.48 -12.09 1.26
CA VAL A 239 18.47 -12.73 2.13
C VAL A 239 18.24 -14.18 1.71
N GLN A 240 18.13 -14.44 0.41
CA GLN A 240 17.93 -15.79 -0.14
C GLN A 240 19.14 -16.71 0.10
N LEU A 241 20.38 -16.20 0.04
CA LEU A 241 21.58 -16.96 0.40
C LEU A 241 21.53 -17.44 1.86
N PHE A 242 21.16 -16.56 2.80
CA PHE A 242 21.08 -16.90 4.23
C PHE A 242 19.95 -17.88 4.55
N ILE A 243 18.84 -17.85 3.81
CA ILE A 243 17.76 -18.84 3.91
C ILE A 243 18.22 -20.20 3.37
N MET A 244 18.88 -20.21 2.20
CA MET A 244 19.27 -21.42 1.47
C MET A 244 20.43 -22.17 2.13
N LEU A 245 21.46 -21.45 2.59
CA LEU A 245 22.64 -22.07 3.21
C LEU A 245 22.32 -22.49 4.66
N GLY A 246 21.92 -21.52 5.48
CA GLY A 246 21.71 -21.70 6.91
C GLY A 246 22.98 -21.92 7.73
N ASN A 247 22.91 -21.57 9.02
CA ASN A 247 23.97 -21.76 10.00
C ASN A 247 24.48 -23.21 10.13
N ASP A 248 23.69 -24.21 9.77
CA ASP A 248 24.13 -25.61 9.88
C ASP A 248 25.13 -25.93 8.76
N ARG A 249 24.79 -25.67 7.48
CA ARG A 249 25.74 -25.82 6.36
C ARG A 249 26.91 -24.84 6.43
N ALA A 250 26.69 -23.64 6.99
CA ALA A 250 27.79 -22.72 7.28
C ALA A 250 28.78 -23.31 8.31
N ASN A 251 28.30 -24.08 9.29
CA ASN A 251 29.17 -24.79 10.24
C ASN A 251 29.72 -26.12 9.69
N GLU A 252 29.04 -26.79 8.76
CA GLU A 252 29.63 -27.90 7.99
C GLU A 252 30.91 -27.42 7.26
N PHE A 253 30.91 -26.21 6.69
CA PHE A 253 32.13 -25.64 6.10
C PHE A 253 33.12 -25.08 7.14
N TRP A 254 32.68 -24.18 8.04
CA TRP A 254 33.57 -23.45 8.96
C TRP A 254 33.99 -24.23 10.21
N GLY A 255 33.35 -25.37 10.50
CA GLY A 255 33.45 -26.10 11.76
C GLY A 255 33.56 -27.61 11.64
N ALA A 256 33.73 -28.20 10.45
CA ALA A 256 33.91 -29.65 10.28
C ALA A 256 35.02 -30.27 11.15
N GLY A 257 36.07 -29.51 11.44
CA GLY A 257 37.18 -29.93 12.31
C GLY A 257 36.98 -29.66 13.80
N LEU A 258 35.82 -29.13 14.23
CA LEU A 258 35.55 -28.76 15.61
C LEU A 258 35.07 -29.97 16.42
N SER A 259 35.69 -30.22 17.58
CA SER A 259 35.22 -31.26 18.51
C SER A 259 34.20 -30.72 19.52
N VAL A 260 33.33 -31.59 20.04
CA VAL A 260 32.30 -31.24 21.05
C VAL A 260 32.91 -30.62 22.32
N CYS A 261 34.18 -30.90 22.63
CA CYS A 261 34.91 -30.32 23.75
C CYS A 261 35.52 -28.94 23.45
N GLU A 262 35.49 -28.49 22.19
CA GLU A 262 35.97 -27.18 21.73
C GLU A 262 34.81 -26.23 21.36
N GLU A 263 33.55 -26.66 21.49
CA GLU A 263 32.38 -25.80 21.27
C GLU A 263 32.29 -24.64 22.28
N LEU A 264 31.77 -23.50 21.82
CA LEU A 264 31.68 -22.27 22.59
C LEU A 264 30.33 -22.19 23.33
N ASP A 265 30.36 -22.16 24.67
CA ASP A 265 29.16 -22.01 25.48
C ASP A 265 28.45 -20.66 25.25
N CYS A 266 27.12 -20.64 25.39
CA CYS A 266 26.30 -19.45 25.23
C CYS A 266 26.67 -18.31 26.18
N ASP A 267 27.12 -18.61 27.41
CA ASP A 267 27.51 -17.66 28.47
C ASP A 267 29.03 -17.41 28.55
N ALA A 268 29.84 -17.95 27.62
CA ALA A 268 31.29 -17.80 27.59
C ALA A 268 31.80 -16.34 27.64
N SER A 269 32.97 -16.11 28.24
CA SER A 269 33.53 -14.75 28.45
C SER A 269 33.85 -14.05 27.12
N PRO A 270 33.89 -12.70 27.07
CA PRO A 270 34.27 -11.96 25.87
C PRO A 270 35.63 -12.39 25.29
N GLU A 271 36.58 -12.73 26.15
CA GLU A 271 37.91 -13.23 25.78
C GLU A 271 37.84 -14.63 25.15
N GLN A 272 37.05 -15.54 25.75
CA GLN A 272 36.82 -16.88 25.20
C GLN A 272 36.10 -16.83 23.85
N ARG A 273 35.04 -16.00 23.73
CA ARG A 273 34.33 -15.80 22.47
C ARG A 273 35.27 -15.23 21.40
N ARG A 274 36.09 -14.23 21.74
CA ARG A 274 37.08 -13.61 20.83
C ARG A 274 38.12 -14.60 20.33
N GLU A 275 38.64 -15.44 21.21
CA GLU A 275 39.62 -16.48 20.87
C GLU A 275 39.03 -17.50 19.90
N PHE A 276 37.88 -18.08 20.24
CA PHE A 276 37.15 -19.04 19.38
C PHE A 276 36.82 -18.47 18.00
N ILE A 277 36.26 -17.25 17.95
CA ILE A 277 35.89 -16.56 16.70
C ILE A 277 37.12 -16.22 15.85
N THR A 278 38.27 -15.94 16.48
CA THR A 278 39.56 -15.76 15.79
C THR A 278 40.05 -17.07 15.17
N GLN A 279 40.11 -18.16 15.96
CA GLN A 279 40.55 -19.47 15.47
C GLN A 279 39.64 -20.02 14.36
N LYS A 280 38.33 -19.85 14.50
CA LYS A 280 37.32 -20.32 13.53
C LYS A 280 37.37 -19.55 12.20
N TYR A 281 37.38 -18.22 12.22
CA TYR A 281 37.21 -17.41 10.99
C TYR A 281 38.43 -16.63 10.52
N ARG A 282 39.33 -16.18 11.42
CA ARG A 282 40.58 -15.51 10.98
C ARG A 282 41.65 -16.53 10.62
N GLU A 283 41.81 -17.58 11.42
CA GLU A 283 42.83 -18.62 11.21
C GLU A 283 42.29 -19.80 10.37
N GLY A 284 40.98 -20.03 10.37
CA GLY A 284 40.36 -21.12 9.63
C GLY A 284 40.65 -22.50 10.21
N ARG A 285 40.97 -22.59 11.52
CA ARG A 285 41.48 -23.80 12.19
C ARG A 285 40.57 -25.03 12.02
N PHE A 286 39.26 -24.81 11.97
CA PHE A 286 38.24 -25.87 11.93
C PHE A 286 37.57 -26.04 10.54
N ARG A 287 38.01 -25.30 9.51
CA ARG A 287 37.36 -25.27 8.18
C ARG A 287 37.64 -26.51 7.33
N LEU A 288 36.73 -26.84 6.41
CA LEU A 288 37.00 -27.78 5.32
C LEU A 288 38.08 -27.25 4.37
N LYS A 289 38.98 -28.13 3.91
CA LYS A 289 40.07 -27.77 3.01
C LYS A 289 39.57 -27.68 1.56
N HIS A 290 39.67 -26.49 0.96
CA HIS A 290 39.31 -26.28 -0.43
C HIS A 290 40.37 -26.89 -1.38
N PRO A 291 39.99 -27.59 -2.47
CA PRO A 291 40.96 -28.21 -3.38
C PRO A 291 41.82 -27.20 -4.16
N THR A 292 41.30 -25.99 -4.41
CA THR A 292 41.97 -24.94 -5.21
C THR A 292 42.47 -23.74 -4.40
N ILE A 293 42.03 -23.55 -3.15
CA ILE A 293 42.36 -22.38 -2.30
C ILE A 293 43.07 -22.88 -1.04
N SER A 294 44.40 -22.82 -1.02
CA SER A 294 45.23 -23.40 0.03
C SER A 294 45.34 -22.51 1.28
N SER A 295 45.31 -21.18 1.11
CA SER A 295 45.44 -20.23 2.22
C SER A 295 44.08 -19.79 2.81
N GLN A 296 44.11 -19.19 4.01
CA GLN A 296 42.90 -18.61 4.63
C GLN A 296 42.66 -17.17 4.18
N GLU A 297 43.72 -16.37 4.02
CA GLU A 297 43.63 -14.98 3.58
C GLU A 297 43.05 -14.85 2.15
N GLU A 298 43.40 -15.76 1.25
CA GLU A 298 42.88 -15.79 -0.12
C GLU A 298 41.38 -16.13 -0.16
N LEU A 299 40.92 -17.09 0.65
CA LEU A 299 39.50 -17.40 0.79
C LEU A 299 38.74 -16.17 1.32
N LEU A 300 39.21 -15.57 2.42
CA LEU A 300 38.59 -14.38 3.00
C LEU A 300 38.56 -13.21 2.02
N LYS A 301 39.61 -13.04 1.21
CA LYS A 301 39.68 -12.01 0.15
C LYS A 301 38.65 -12.26 -0.96
N VAL A 302 38.51 -13.50 -1.44
CA VAL A 302 37.52 -13.89 -2.46
C VAL A 302 36.08 -13.71 -1.94
N LEU A 303 35.81 -14.15 -0.71
CA LEU A 303 34.51 -13.93 -0.07
C LEU A 303 34.21 -12.43 0.12
N CYS A 304 35.20 -11.64 0.54
CA CYS A 304 35.04 -10.20 0.71
C CYS A 304 34.87 -9.43 -0.61
N SER A 305 35.49 -9.86 -1.71
CA SER A 305 35.27 -9.25 -3.02
C SER A 305 33.91 -9.63 -3.61
N ALA A 306 33.47 -10.89 -3.44
CA ALA A 306 32.17 -11.35 -3.91
C ALA A 306 30.97 -10.63 -3.27
N VAL A 307 31.10 -10.12 -2.03
CA VAL A 307 30.12 -9.18 -1.44
C VAL A 307 30.09 -7.85 -2.21
N SER A 308 31.25 -7.30 -2.55
CA SER A 308 31.37 -6.00 -3.25
C SER A 308 30.99 -6.08 -4.73
N GLU A 309 31.17 -7.24 -5.35
CA GLU A 309 30.85 -7.54 -6.76
C GLU A 309 29.41 -8.07 -6.95
N GLN A 310 28.63 -8.22 -5.87
CA GLN A 310 27.28 -8.81 -5.87
C GLN A 310 27.21 -10.27 -6.36
N THR A 311 28.35 -10.96 -6.48
CA THR A 311 28.47 -12.36 -6.94
C THR A 311 28.37 -13.40 -5.82
N LEU A 312 28.31 -12.95 -4.56
CA LEU A 312 28.38 -13.75 -3.33
C LEU A 312 27.64 -15.09 -3.36
N LEU A 313 26.36 -15.11 -3.74
CA LEU A 313 25.53 -16.32 -3.79
C LEU A 313 26.16 -17.43 -4.65
N LYS A 314 26.69 -17.08 -5.83
CA LYS A 314 27.36 -18.02 -6.72
C LYS A 314 28.70 -18.48 -6.13
N THR A 315 29.50 -17.54 -5.67
CA THR A 315 30.86 -17.79 -5.16
C THR A 315 30.86 -18.69 -3.91
N VAL A 316 29.98 -18.41 -2.94
CA VAL A 316 29.86 -19.20 -1.70
C VAL A 316 29.37 -20.62 -2.00
N THR A 317 28.28 -20.75 -2.77
CA THR A 317 27.71 -22.06 -3.11
C THR A 317 28.71 -22.94 -3.86
N GLN A 318 29.49 -22.35 -4.78
CA GLN A 318 30.55 -23.06 -5.49
C GLN A 318 31.67 -23.53 -4.55
N ILE A 319 32.22 -22.63 -3.72
CA ILE A 319 33.33 -22.95 -2.80
C ILE A 319 32.94 -24.06 -1.80
N PHE A 320 31.71 -24.01 -1.28
CA PHE A 320 31.27 -25.00 -0.29
C PHE A 320 31.06 -26.37 -0.97
N SER A 321 30.44 -26.39 -2.16
CA SER A 321 30.24 -27.62 -2.94
C SER A 321 31.57 -28.26 -3.40
N GLU A 322 32.57 -27.45 -3.76
CA GLU A 322 33.92 -27.92 -4.12
C GLU A 322 34.66 -28.51 -2.91
N ALA A 323 34.44 -27.97 -1.70
CA ALA A 323 34.99 -28.51 -0.45
C ALA A 323 34.30 -29.82 -0.02
N GLU A 324 32.96 -29.87 -0.01
CA GLU A 324 32.17 -31.08 0.27
C GLU A 324 32.58 -32.23 -0.66
N SER A 325 32.71 -31.95 -1.97
CA SER A 325 33.11 -32.93 -2.99
C SER A 325 34.51 -33.49 -2.78
N ALA A 326 35.44 -32.69 -2.26
CA ALA A 326 36.81 -33.13 -2.00
C ALA A 326 36.90 -34.09 -0.80
N GLN A 327 36.06 -33.90 0.22
CA GLN A 327 36.07 -34.75 1.43
C GLN A 327 35.66 -36.19 1.14
N LEU A 328 34.60 -36.39 0.35
CA LEU A 328 34.09 -37.71 -0.04
C LEU A 328 35.16 -38.55 -0.78
N VAL A 329 36.06 -37.90 -1.52
CA VAL A 329 37.19 -38.53 -2.22
C VAL A 329 38.32 -38.90 -1.25
N SER A 330 38.55 -38.14 -0.18
CA SER A 330 39.56 -38.48 0.84
C SER A 330 39.12 -39.61 1.78
N ASP A 331 37.87 -39.63 2.24
CA ASP A 331 37.37 -40.65 3.17
C ASP A 331 37.33 -42.06 2.53
N SER A 332 37.29 -42.12 1.19
CA SER A 332 37.41 -43.35 0.40
C SER A 332 38.75 -44.09 0.55
N ASN A 333 39.78 -43.50 1.19
CA ASN A 333 41.13 -44.07 1.32
C ASN A 333 41.68 -44.10 2.77
N GLY A 334 40.88 -43.82 3.80
CA GLY A 334 41.37 -43.50 5.16
C GLY A 334 40.82 -44.34 6.32
N ALA A 335 41.44 -45.48 6.61
CA ALA A 335 41.49 -46.21 7.90
C ALA A 335 40.23 -46.27 8.83
N GLN A 336 39.76 -47.49 9.08
CA GLN A 336 38.69 -47.83 10.04
C GLN A 336 38.86 -47.21 11.45
N ARG A 337 37.74 -46.76 12.05
CA ARG A 337 37.58 -46.62 13.51
C ARG A 337 36.34 -47.41 13.97
N PRO A 338 36.36 -48.02 15.17
CA PRO A 338 35.33 -48.99 15.57
C PRO A 338 34.03 -48.33 16.02
N HIS A 339 32.90 -49.00 15.77
CA HIS A 339 31.60 -48.61 16.29
C HIS A 339 31.56 -48.67 17.83
N GLN A 340 31.01 -47.62 18.44
CA GLN A 340 30.36 -47.70 19.75
C GLN A 340 28.94 -47.15 19.59
N LEU A 341 27.96 -47.91 20.08
CA LEU A 341 26.55 -47.53 20.11
C LEU A 341 26.22 -46.91 21.47
N PRO A 342 25.74 -45.67 21.54
CA PRO A 342 24.89 -45.20 22.63
C PRO A 342 23.46 -45.78 22.49
N ASP A 343 22.73 -45.82 23.60
CA ASP A 343 21.49 -46.58 23.70
C ASP A 343 20.23 -45.88 23.14
N ARG A 344 19.13 -46.62 23.07
CA ARG A 344 17.84 -46.20 22.50
C ARG A 344 17.24 -44.98 23.18
N CYS A 345 17.22 -43.85 22.48
CA CYS A 345 16.07 -42.95 22.51
C CYS A 345 15.02 -43.39 21.50
N THR A 346 13.75 -43.09 21.75
CA THR A 346 12.65 -43.27 20.78
C THR A 346 12.92 -42.51 19.50
N PRO A 347 12.46 -42.98 18.33
CA PRO A 347 12.61 -42.23 17.09
C PRO A 347 11.88 -40.90 17.20
N SER A 348 12.64 -39.81 17.13
CA SER A 348 12.11 -38.51 16.71
C SER A 348 11.46 -38.68 15.33
N ASP A 349 10.36 -37.98 15.06
CA ASP A 349 9.80 -37.93 13.70
C ASP A 349 10.90 -37.50 12.70
N PRO A 350 10.96 -38.12 11.49
CA PRO A 350 11.86 -37.68 10.44
C PRO A 350 11.72 -36.18 10.18
N GLY A 351 12.83 -35.48 9.99
CA GLY A 351 12.79 -34.07 9.67
C GLY A 351 12.07 -33.87 8.33
N VAL A 352 11.25 -32.82 8.23
CA VAL A 352 10.59 -32.46 6.95
C VAL A 352 11.61 -32.29 5.80
N TYR A 353 12.87 -31.96 6.14
CA TYR A 353 14.00 -31.89 5.21
C TYR A 353 14.52 -33.27 4.75
N ASP A 354 14.49 -34.31 5.60
CA ASP A 354 14.88 -35.67 5.23
C ASP A 354 13.95 -36.21 4.14
N GLU A 355 12.63 -35.96 4.27
CA GLU A 355 11.66 -36.30 3.22
C GLU A 355 11.91 -35.53 1.91
N ILE A 356 12.47 -34.31 1.95
CA ILE A 356 12.68 -33.46 0.77
C ILE A 356 13.89 -33.91 -0.06
N MET A 357 14.95 -34.36 0.62
CA MET A 357 16.25 -34.72 0.02
C MET A 357 16.41 -36.22 -0.32
N GLN A 358 15.48 -37.08 0.12
CA GLN A 358 15.51 -38.50 -0.26
C GLN A 358 15.45 -38.71 -1.79
N PRO A 359 16.25 -39.64 -2.35
CA PRO A 359 16.20 -39.95 -3.78
C PRO A 359 14.82 -40.50 -4.16
N VAL A 360 14.29 -40.04 -5.29
CA VAL A 360 12.97 -40.48 -5.77
C VAL A 360 13.06 -41.93 -6.24
N LEU A 361 12.55 -42.85 -5.43
CA LEU A 361 12.28 -44.22 -5.80
C LEU A 361 10.87 -44.57 -5.32
N HIS A 362 9.93 -44.70 -6.25
CA HIS A 362 8.56 -45.12 -5.94
C HIS A 362 8.08 -46.14 -6.97
N SER A 363 7.39 -47.18 -6.52
CA SER A 363 6.89 -48.26 -7.38
C SER A 363 5.55 -48.79 -6.88
N GLY A 364 4.77 -49.36 -7.79
CA GLY A 364 3.40 -49.78 -7.53
C GLY A 364 2.59 -49.92 -8.82
N TYR A 365 1.31 -50.24 -8.70
CA TYR A 365 0.42 -50.37 -9.86
C TYR A 365 -0.21 -49.02 -10.26
N LEU A 366 -0.22 -48.75 -11.57
CA LEU A 366 -1.00 -47.66 -12.17
C LEU A 366 -1.92 -48.20 -13.26
N TYR A 367 -3.09 -47.59 -13.42
CA TYR A 367 -3.99 -47.85 -14.54
C TYR A 367 -3.76 -46.78 -15.60
N LYS A 368 -3.37 -47.17 -16.82
CA LYS A 368 -3.07 -46.24 -17.93
C LYS A 368 -4.05 -46.46 -19.07
N SER A 369 -4.65 -45.38 -19.56
CA SER A 369 -5.60 -45.48 -20.68
C SER A 369 -4.92 -45.56 -22.06
N GLY A 370 -5.65 -46.07 -23.05
CA GLY A 370 -5.21 -46.11 -24.45
C GLY A 370 -4.86 -44.73 -25.02
N SER A 371 -3.91 -44.70 -25.96
CA SER A 371 -3.39 -43.47 -26.58
C SER A 371 -4.49 -42.62 -27.22
N VAL A 372 -4.38 -41.29 -27.11
CA VAL A 372 -5.43 -40.35 -27.49
C VAL A 372 -5.11 -39.66 -28.81
N HIS A 373 -6.12 -39.54 -29.68
CA HIS A 373 -6.21 -38.46 -30.66
C HIS A 373 -7.44 -37.59 -30.31
N ARG A 374 -7.35 -36.29 -30.63
CA ARG A 374 -8.22 -35.17 -30.21
C ARG A 374 -9.68 -35.52 -29.84
N GLY A 375 -10.14 -35.01 -28.69
CA GLY A 375 -11.51 -34.49 -28.57
C GLY A 375 -12.33 -34.83 -27.32
N THR A 376 -12.13 -35.98 -26.67
CA THR A 376 -13.08 -36.49 -25.66
C THR A 376 -12.43 -37.01 -24.38
N LEU A 377 -11.98 -36.10 -23.51
CA LEU A 377 -11.60 -36.43 -22.11
C LEU A 377 -12.82 -36.86 -21.27
N SER A 378 -14.02 -36.40 -21.61
CA SER A 378 -15.24 -36.55 -20.79
C SER A 378 -15.99 -37.88 -20.93
N LYS A 379 -15.44 -38.91 -21.59
CA LYS A 379 -16.17 -40.15 -21.95
C LYS A 379 -15.53 -41.50 -21.64
N LYS A 380 -14.28 -41.59 -21.14
CA LYS A 380 -13.67 -42.90 -20.82
C LYS A 380 -14.33 -43.57 -19.59
N THR A 381 -14.39 -44.90 -19.62
CA THR A 381 -14.88 -45.84 -18.58
C THR A 381 -13.72 -46.37 -17.74
N ARG A 382 -13.93 -47.32 -16.80
CA ARG A 382 -12.82 -48.07 -16.18
C ARG A 382 -12.23 -49.13 -17.10
N GLU A 383 -12.99 -49.63 -18.07
CA GLU A 383 -12.56 -50.63 -19.05
C GLU A 383 -11.54 -50.08 -20.06
N ASP A 384 -11.53 -48.76 -20.30
CA ASP A 384 -10.55 -48.04 -21.16
C ASP A 384 -9.11 -48.00 -20.60
N PHE A 385 -8.85 -48.58 -19.43
CA PHE A 385 -7.57 -48.50 -18.72
C PHE A 385 -6.95 -49.89 -18.47
N GLN A 386 -5.74 -50.09 -18.97
CA GLN A 386 -4.93 -51.27 -18.70
C GLN A 386 -4.07 -51.05 -17.45
N LYS A 387 -3.97 -52.08 -16.60
CA LYS A 387 -3.11 -52.07 -15.40
C LYS A 387 -1.67 -52.37 -15.78
N PHE A 388 -0.72 -51.60 -15.25
CA PHE A 388 0.72 -51.82 -15.38
C PHE A 388 1.36 -51.79 -14.00
N TRP A 389 2.45 -52.54 -13.82
CA TRP A 389 3.40 -52.29 -12.74
C TRP A 389 4.32 -51.16 -13.17
N CYS A 390 4.56 -50.18 -12.30
CA CYS A 390 5.31 -48.97 -12.65
C CYS A 390 6.39 -48.68 -11.60
N SER A 391 7.46 -48.03 -12.04
CA SER A 391 8.48 -47.44 -11.17
C SER A 391 8.92 -46.07 -11.69
N VAL A 392 9.20 -45.13 -10.79
CA VAL A 392 9.77 -43.82 -11.12
C VAL A 392 11.14 -43.64 -10.44
N ASP A 393 12.12 -43.30 -11.27
CA ASP A 393 13.48 -42.90 -10.90
C ASP A 393 13.95 -41.69 -11.75
N GLN A 394 14.92 -41.85 -12.66
CA GLN A 394 15.21 -40.92 -13.76
C GLN A 394 14.30 -41.14 -14.99
N SER A 395 13.52 -42.21 -15.00
CA SER A 395 12.46 -42.51 -15.97
C SER A 395 11.17 -42.92 -15.24
N LEU A 396 10.02 -42.76 -15.88
CA LEU A 396 8.81 -43.50 -15.54
C LEU A 396 8.79 -44.76 -16.41
N LEU A 397 9.04 -45.91 -15.79
CA LEU A 397 9.06 -47.23 -16.42
C LEU A 397 7.72 -47.94 -16.16
N LEU A 398 7.17 -48.58 -17.19
CA LEU A 398 5.91 -49.32 -17.13
C LEU A 398 6.14 -50.74 -17.65
N TYR A 399 5.70 -51.72 -16.87
CA TYR A 399 5.84 -53.15 -17.09
C TYR A 399 4.46 -53.82 -17.11
N GLU A 400 4.28 -54.85 -17.93
CA GLU A 400 3.05 -55.67 -17.94
C GLU A 400 2.80 -56.40 -16.61
N SER A 401 3.87 -56.74 -15.87
CA SER A 401 3.79 -57.37 -14.56
C SER A 401 4.95 -56.98 -13.66
N ASP A 402 4.83 -57.27 -12.36
CA ASP A 402 5.91 -57.22 -11.36
C ASP A 402 7.04 -58.24 -11.60
N ARG A 403 6.92 -59.08 -12.64
CA ARG A 403 7.88 -60.14 -13.02
C ARG A 403 8.45 -59.97 -14.44
N SER A 404 8.03 -58.94 -15.16
CA SER A 404 8.53 -58.65 -16.52
C SER A 404 9.94 -58.07 -16.43
N ALA A 405 10.90 -58.65 -17.16
CA ALA A 405 12.30 -58.19 -17.11
C ALA A 405 12.50 -56.84 -17.81
N ASP A 406 11.84 -56.65 -18.96
CA ASP A 406 11.96 -55.44 -19.78
C ASP A 406 10.72 -54.53 -19.63
N PRO A 407 10.88 -53.19 -19.64
CA PRO A 407 9.77 -52.25 -19.59
C PRO A 407 9.06 -52.16 -20.95
N CYS A 408 7.73 -52.32 -20.92
CA CYS A 408 6.83 -52.22 -22.07
C CYS A 408 6.69 -50.76 -22.57
N LEU A 409 6.93 -49.77 -21.69
CA LEU A 409 7.05 -48.36 -22.05
C LEU A 409 8.00 -47.65 -21.09
N GLN A 410 8.91 -46.85 -21.63
CA GLN A 410 9.75 -45.90 -20.90
C GLN A 410 9.36 -44.48 -21.29
N ILE A 411 9.13 -43.62 -20.29
CA ILE A 411 8.97 -42.18 -20.45
C ILE A 411 10.14 -41.52 -19.72
N SER A 412 10.97 -40.75 -20.42
CA SER A 412 12.04 -39.99 -19.76
C SER A 412 11.41 -38.90 -18.89
N VAL A 413 11.92 -38.74 -17.67
CA VAL A 413 11.48 -37.65 -16.78
C VAL A 413 11.75 -36.27 -17.41
N LYS A 414 12.79 -36.17 -18.26
CA LYS A 414 13.14 -34.95 -19.02
C LYS A 414 12.17 -34.62 -20.15
N ASP A 415 11.32 -35.56 -20.57
CA ASP A 415 10.30 -35.33 -21.62
C ASP A 415 8.97 -34.83 -21.06
N ILE A 416 8.79 -34.80 -19.72
CA ILE A 416 7.55 -34.34 -19.09
C ILE A 416 7.57 -32.81 -19.00
N ILE A 417 6.67 -32.15 -19.72
CA ILE A 417 6.50 -30.68 -19.67
C ILE A 417 5.61 -30.28 -18.49
N CYS A 418 4.47 -30.98 -18.29
CA CYS A 418 3.60 -30.74 -17.14
C CYS A 418 2.88 -32.01 -16.66
N LEU A 419 2.58 -32.00 -15.36
CA LEU A 419 1.83 -33.00 -14.60
C LEU A 419 0.57 -32.31 -14.04
N GLY A 420 -0.60 -32.70 -14.54
CA GLY A 420 -1.91 -32.24 -14.08
C GLY A 420 -2.57 -33.27 -13.15
N VAL A 421 -3.26 -32.79 -12.10
CA VAL A 421 -3.86 -33.64 -11.05
C VAL A 421 -5.37 -33.37 -11.00
N SER A 422 -6.17 -34.37 -11.33
CA SER A 422 -7.63 -34.29 -11.36
C SER A 422 -8.28 -35.07 -10.23
N ARG A 423 -9.22 -34.42 -9.54
CA ARG A 423 -9.87 -34.84 -8.30
C ARG A 423 -11.37 -34.52 -8.38
N PRO A 424 -12.25 -35.25 -7.67
CA PRO A 424 -13.68 -34.95 -7.67
C PRO A 424 -13.96 -33.72 -6.79
N ASP A 425 -14.69 -32.74 -7.32
CA ASP A 425 -15.16 -31.59 -6.53
C ASP A 425 -16.10 -32.05 -5.41
N SER A 426 -15.81 -31.64 -4.18
CA SER A 426 -16.55 -32.05 -2.97
C SER A 426 -17.89 -31.31 -2.79
N SER A 427 -18.12 -30.22 -3.52
CA SER A 427 -19.22 -29.27 -3.32
C SER A 427 -20.50 -29.56 -4.13
N HIS A 428 -20.49 -30.53 -5.05
CA HIS A 428 -21.66 -30.87 -5.86
C HIS A 428 -22.13 -32.32 -5.64
N GLY A 429 -23.06 -32.50 -4.69
CA GLY A 429 -23.75 -33.76 -4.41
C GLY A 429 -24.73 -34.23 -5.49
N SER A 430 -24.45 -33.98 -6.77
CA SER A 430 -25.22 -34.50 -7.91
C SER A 430 -24.90 -35.98 -8.12
N ASN A 431 -25.54 -36.84 -7.33
CA ASN A 431 -25.25 -38.27 -7.23
C ASN A 431 -25.78 -39.13 -8.41
N ASN A 432 -25.55 -38.67 -9.65
CA ASN A 432 -26.03 -39.28 -10.89
C ASN A 432 -24.87 -39.76 -11.79
N GLY A 433 -24.71 -41.08 -11.93
CA GLY A 433 -24.11 -41.72 -13.11
C GLY A 433 -22.63 -42.09 -13.13
N PHE A 434 -21.83 -41.77 -12.10
CA PHE A 434 -20.35 -41.89 -12.14
C PHE A 434 -19.76 -43.13 -11.42
N ILE A 435 -20.41 -44.30 -11.50
CA ILE A 435 -19.88 -45.55 -10.92
C ILE A 435 -18.69 -46.11 -11.72
N ASP A 436 -18.67 -45.87 -13.04
CA ASP A 436 -17.72 -46.46 -13.98
C ASP A 436 -16.62 -45.48 -14.45
N ARG A 437 -15.96 -44.80 -13.50
CA ARG A 437 -14.72 -44.04 -13.77
C ARG A 437 -13.72 -44.16 -12.64
N PHE A 438 -12.44 -43.97 -12.96
CA PHE A 438 -11.43 -43.73 -11.93
C PHE A 438 -11.68 -42.36 -11.27
N ARG A 439 -11.87 -42.37 -9.95
CA ARG A 439 -12.19 -41.20 -9.13
C ARG A 439 -10.98 -40.26 -8.97
N TYR A 440 -9.77 -40.81 -9.03
CA TYR A 440 -8.51 -40.13 -8.85
C TYR A 440 -7.65 -40.35 -10.09
N THR A 441 -7.21 -39.28 -10.75
CA THR A 441 -6.49 -39.37 -12.03
C THR A 441 -5.43 -38.29 -12.14
N PHE A 442 -4.30 -38.60 -12.76
CA PHE A 442 -3.31 -37.60 -13.18
C PHE A 442 -2.97 -37.74 -14.67
N GLU A 443 -2.51 -36.65 -15.26
CA GLU A 443 -2.12 -36.57 -16.67
C GLU A 443 -0.68 -36.07 -16.81
N LEU A 444 0.06 -36.67 -17.74
CA LEU A 444 1.40 -36.23 -18.15
C LEU A 444 1.35 -35.71 -19.58
N TYR A 445 1.77 -34.47 -19.80
CA TYR A 445 1.99 -33.91 -21.14
C TYR A 445 3.47 -33.94 -21.50
N LEU A 446 3.80 -34.51 -22.66
CA LEU A 446 5.19 -34.73 -23.08
C LEU A 446 5.65 -33.75 -24.18
N THR A 447 6.97 -33.59 -24.30
CA THR A 447 7.69 -32.93 -25.41
C THR A 447 7.24 -33.38 -26.81
N SER A 448 6.75 -34.63 -26.93
CA SER A 448 6.20 -35.20 -28.17
C SER A 448 4.72 -34.89 -28.44
N GLU A 449 4.16 -33.87 -27.77
CA GLU A 449 2.73 -33.49 -27.73
C GLU A 449 1.75 -34.60 -27.27
N LYS A 450 2.27 -35.73 -26.79
CA LYS A 450 1.47 -36.84 -26.28
C LYS A 450 0.98 -36.57 -24.86
N LEU A 451 -0.32 -36.75 -24.65
CA LEU A 451 -0.96 -36.73 -23.34
C LEU A 451 -1.20 -38.17 -22.86
N HIS A 452 -0.70 -38.51 -21.67
CA HIS A 452 -0.93 -39.81 -21.01
C HIS A 452 -1.78 -39.61 -19.75
N LEU A 453 -2.98 -40.21 -19.75
CA LEU A 453 -3.92 -40.18 -18.61
C LEU A 453 -3.83 -41.49 -17.80
N PHE A 454 -3.60 -41.34 -16.50
CA PHE A 454 -3.49 -42.39 -15.50
C PHE A 454 -4.61 -42.30 -14.47
N GLY A 455 -5.07 -43.45 -13.96
CA GLY A 455 -6.10 -43.58 -12.92
C GLY A 455 -5.61 -44.38 -11.72
N LEU A 456 -6.11 -44.03 -10.53
CA LEU A 456 -5.77 -44.63 -9.25
C LEU A 456 -7.02 -44.84 -8.38
N GLU A 457 -6.91 -45.75 -7.41
CA GLU A 457 -8.03 -46.18 -6.57
C GLU A 457 -8.22 -45.31 -5.31
N THR A 458 -7.15 -44.71 -4.78
CA THR A 458 -7.19 -43.90 -3.53
C THR A 458 -6.55 -42.51 -3.72
N ALA A 459 -6.93 -41.58 -2.84
CA ALA A 459 -6.36 -40.24 -2.80
C ALA A 459 -4.89 -40.24 -2.37
N ASP A 460 -4.52 -41.10 -1.41
CA ASP A 460 -3.15 -41.21 -0.90
C ASP A 460 -2.21 -41.75 -1.98
N ALA A 461 -2.65 -42.76 -2.74
CA ALA A 461 -1.88 -43.27 -3.88
C ALA A 461 -1.72 -42.20 -4.96
N LEU A 462 -2.77 -41.43 -5.28
CA LEU A 462 -2.67 -40.29 -6.19
C LEU A 462 -1.58 -39.32 -5.69
N HIS A 463 -1.66 -38.91 -4.43
CA HIS A 463 -0.71 -37.95 -3.85
C HIS A 463 0.73 -38.47 -3.82
N SER A 464 0.96 -39.74 -3.42
CA SER A 464 2.29 -40.37 -3.45
C SER A 464 2.87 -40.42 -4.86
N TRP A 465 2.08 -40.81 -5.86
CA TRP A 465 2.55 -40.85 -7.26
C TRP A 465 2.81 -39.46 -7.83
N THR A 466 1.92 -38.49 -7.61
CA THR A 466 2.08 -37.14 -8.15
C THR A 466 3.23 -36.39 -7.45
N ARG A 467 3.42 -36.60 -6.14
CA ARG A 467 4.59 -36.11 -5.39
C ARG A 467 5.89 -36.68 -5.95
N SER A 468 5.99 -38.00 -6.12
CA SER A 468 7.23 -38.65 -6.60
C SER A 468 7.55 -38.28 -8.05
N ILE A 469 6.57 -38.35 -8.97
CA ILE A 469 6.79 -37.92 -10.36
C ILE A 469 7.14 -36.43 -10.41
N GLY A 470 6.44 -35.58 -9.65
CA GLY A 470 6.74 -34.17 -9.51
C GLY A 470 8.21 -33.94 -9.12
N LYS A 471 8.66 -34.50 -8.00
CA LYS A 471 10.06 -34.41 -7.52
C LYS A 471 11.09 -34.93 -8.52
N ALA A 472 10.76 -35.92 -9.35
CA ALA A 472 11.67 -36.35 -10.42
C ALA A 472 11.77 -35.28 -11.51
N THR A 473 10.64 -34.66 -11.89
CA THR A 473 10.55 -33.68 -13.00
C THR A 473 11.03 -32.26 -12.69
N THR A 474 11.10 -31.87 -11.41
CA THR A 474 11.32 -30.47 -11.00
C THR A 474 12.63 -30.26 -10.25
N PRO A 475 13.20 -29.03 -10.26
CA PRO A 475 14.29 -28.64 -9.34
C PRO A 475 13.88 -28.74 -7.86
N LEU A 476 14.87 -28.77 -6.96
CA LEU A 476 14.68 -28.91 -5.51
C LEU A 476 13.74 -27.82 -4.94
N SER A 477 13.74 -26.64 -5.56
CA SER A 477 12.88 -25.49 -5.23
C SER A 477 11.38 -25.80 -5.21
N CYS A 478 10.94 -26.79 -5.99
CA CYS A 478 9.55 -27.25 -6.03
C CYS A 478 9.23 -28.29 -4.94
N HIS A 479 10.21 -29.00 -4.39
CA HIS A 479 9.99 -30.20 -3.57
C HIS A 479 9.16 -29.90 -2.32
N CYS A 480 9.40 -28.76 -1.66
CA CYS A 480 8.64 -28.30 -0.50
C CYS A 480 7.15 -28.13 -0.82
N LEU A 481 6.83 -27.56 -1.99
CA LEU A 481 5.44 -27.35 -2.44
C LEU A 481 4.78 -28.70 -2.76
N LEU A 482 5.49 -29.58 -3.47
CA LEU A 482 5.04 -30.92 -3.87
C LEU A 482 4.85 -31.90 -2.68
N THR A 483 5.32 -31.56 -1.46
CA THR A 483 4.90 -32.30 -0.25
C THR A 483 3.40 -32.18 0.00
N ARG A 484 2.81 -31.03 -0.36
CA ARG A 484 1.39 -30.69 -0.23
C ARG A 484 0.65 -30.97 -1.52
N GLU A 485 -0.67 -30.99 -1.43
CA GLU A 485 -1.55 -31.16 -2.56
C GLU A 485 -1.40 -30.02 -3.58
N PHE A 486 -1.45 -30.36 -4.88
CA PHE A 486 -1.34 -29.40 -5.99
C PHE A 486 -2.24 -29.85 -7.15
N GLU A 487 -2.67 -28.89 -7.97
CA GLU A 487 -3.53 -29.11 -9.13
C GLU A 487 -2.72 -29.29 -10.42
N ARG A 488 -1.61 -28.56 -10.58
CA ARG A 488 -0.69 -28.71 -11.73
C ARG A 488 0.73 -28.28 -11.36
N VAL A 489 1.72 -28.96 -11.94
CA VAL A 489 3.13 -28.54 -11.97
C VAL A 489 3.70 -28.68 -13.37
N GLY A 490 4.59 -27.79 -13.81
CA GLY A 490 5.23 -27.89 -15.12
C GLY A 490 5.97 -26.63 -15.56
N LEU A 491 6.65 -26.73 -16.70
CA LEU A 491 7.44 -25.63 -17.28
C LEU A 491 6.55 -24.64 -18.04
N LEU A 492 6.71 -23.34 -17.77
CA LEU A 492 6.12 -22.25 -18.56
C LEU A 492 7.17 -21.19 -18.91
N ARG A 493 6.89 -20.42 -19.96
CA ARG A 493 7.61 -19.17 -20.27
C ARG A 493 6.87 -17.97 -19.70
N TYR A 494 7.60 -17.03 -19.12
CA TYR A 494 7.04 -15.81 -18.56
C TYR A 494 7.83 -14.55 -18.93
N ARG A 495 7.16 -13.40 -18.94
CA ARG A 495 7.79 -12.05 -18.91
C ARG A 495 7.14 -11.20 -17.83
N ALA A 496 7.96 -10.52 -17.02
CA ALA A 496 7.56 -9.80 -15.81
C ALA A 496 7.69 -8.28 -15.97
N MET A 497 6.97 -7.51 -15.15
CA MET A 497 6.84 -6.05 -15.33
C MET A 497 8.16 -5.25 -15.30
N LEU A 498 9.18 -5.73 -14.59
CA LEU A 498 10.51 -5.07 -14.52
C LEU A 498 11.38 -5.35 -15.76
N ASP A 499 11.05 -6.38 -16.53
CA ASP A 499 11.76 -6.80 -17.73
C ASP A 499 10.76 -7.41 -18.73
N PRO A 500 9.98 -6.55 -19.42
CA PRO A 500 8.94 -7.00 -20.34
C PRO A 500 9.50 -7.44 -21.71
N GLN A 501 10.81 -7.34 -21.93
CA GLN A 501 11.46 -7.68 -23.21
C GLN A 501 12.04 -9.10 -23.21
N GLN A 502 12.43 -9.64 -22.04
CA GLN A 502 12.99 -10.99 -21.95
C GLN A 502 11.95 -12.04 -21.51
N TRP A 503 11.73 -13.06 -22.34
CA TRP A 503 11.08 -14.30 -21.92
C TRP A 503 12.02 -15.16 -21.09
N LYS A 504 11.54 -15.66 -19.95
CA LYS A 504 12.28 -16.51 -18.99
C LYS A 504 11.53 -17.84 -18.81
N GLU A 505 12.26 -18.93 -18.56
CA GLU A 505 11.70 -20.26 -18.33
C GLU A 505 11.75 -20.64 -16.85
N ALA A 506 10.61 -21.00 -16.27
CA ALA A 506 10.49 -21.42 -14.88
C ALA A 506 9.46 -22.53 -14.73
N PHE A 507 9.60 -23.33 -13.67
CA PHE A 507 8.57 -24.26 -13.24
C PHE A 507 7.50 -23.49 -12.48
N PHE A 508 6.24 -23.77 -12.77
CA PHE A 508 5.10 -23.21 -12.05
C PHE A 508 4.42 -24.32 -11.26
N VAL A 509 4.00 -24.01 -10.03
CA VAL A 509 3.19 -24.91 -9.19
C VAL A 509 1.89 -24.21 -8.84
N LEU A 510 0.77 -24.81 -9.22
CA LEU A 510 -0.58 -24.37 -8.85
C LEU A 510 -1.02 -25.13 -7.60
N GLN A 511 -1.25 -24.41 -6.50
CA GLN A 511 -1.81 -24.95 -5.25
C GLN A 511 -3.01 -24.11 -4.79
N LYS A 512 -4.22 -24.64 -4.98
CA LYS A 512 -5.49 -23.94 -4.81
C LYS A 512 -5.46 -22.63 -5.61
N SER A 513 -5.72 -21.50 -4.97
CA SER A 513 -5.67 -20.16 -5.58
C SER A 513 -4.29 -19.49 -5.55
N ASN A 514 -3.19 -20.22 -5.35
CA ASN A 514 -1.83 -19.66 -5.41
C ASN A 514 -1.03 -20.30 -6.53
N LEU A 515 -0.39 -19.47 -7.34
CA LEU A 515 0.51 -19.86 -8.43
C LEU A 515 1.94 -19.45 -8.04
N PHE A 516 2.78 -20.43 -7.75
CA PHE A 516 4.19 -20.26 -7.38
C PHE A 516 5.07 -20.25 -8.63
N ILE A 517 6.06 -19.37 -8.67
CA ILE A 517 7.09 -19.31 -9.73
C ILE A 517 8.38 -19.88 -9.15
N CYS A 518 8.85 -21.01 -9.67
CA CYS A 518 10.05 -21.70 -9.24
C CYS A 518 11.12 -21.61 -10.35
N PRO A 519 12.27 -20.97 -10.10
CA PRO A 519 13.31 -20.86 -11.11
C PRO A 519 13.86 -22.24 -11.49
N ARG A 520 14.42 -22.34 -12.69
CA ARG A 520 15.07 -23.57 -13.19
C ARG A 520 16.41 -23.89 -12.49
N ASN A 521 16.92 -22.96 -11.69
CA ASN A 521 18.06 -23.14 -10.79
C ASN A 521 17.53 -23.55 -9.40
N ASP A 522 18.29 -24.33 -8.61
CA ASP A 522 17.87 -24.85 -7.30
C ASP A 522 17.78 -23.81 -6.14
N GLY A 523 17.65 -22.52 -6.46
CA GLY A 523 17.24 -21.49 -5.51
C GLY A 523 15.73 -21.53 -5.24
N ALA A 524 15.25 -20.95 -4.15
CA ALA A 524 13.82 -20.99 -3.79
C ALA A 524 12.90 -20.30 -4.83
N ALA A 525 11.58 -20.46 -4.66
CA ALA A 525 10.57 -19.83 -5.51
C ALA A 525 10.76 -18.30 -5.60
N GLU A 526 10.80 -17.77 -6.83
CA GLU A 526 11.04 -16.36 -7.15
C GLU A 526 9.89 -15.44 -6.73
N ASP A 527 8.64 -15.89 -6.90
CA ASP A 527 7.43 -15.10 -6.64
C ASP A 527 6.21 -16.01 -6.40
N ILE A 528 5.14 -15.42 -5.84
CA ILE A 528 3.85 -16.08 -5.63
C ILE A 528 2.74 -15.12 -6.05
N ILE A 529 1.88 -15.55 -6.98
CA ILE A 529 0.68 -14.82 -7.39
C ILE A 529 -0.54 -15.45 -6.74
N ASN A 530 -1.35 -14.64 -6.06
CA ASN A 530 -2.63 -15.09 -5.53
C ASN A 530 -3.72 -14.85 -6.59
N LEU A 531 -4.23 -15.93 -7.18
CA LEU A 531 -5.16 -15.90 -8.30
C LEU A 531 -6.51 -15.27 -7.94
N ASN A 532 -6.90 -15.28 -6.65
CA ASN A 532 -8.10 -14.58 -6.19
C ASN A 532 -7.93 -13.05 -6.21
N ARG A 533 -6.69 -12.52 -6.14
CA ARG A 533 -6.37 -11.07 -6.19
C ARG A 533 -6.16 -10.52 -7.60
N LEU A 534 -6.40 -11.32 -8.63
CA LEU A 534 -6.28 -10.89 -10.02
C LEU A 534 -7.27 -9.76 -10.34
N GLN A 535 -6.78 -8.80 -11.11
CA GLN A 535 -7.50 -7.67 -11.70
C GLN A 535 -7.73 -7.89 -13.20
N GLU A 536 -6.82 -8.56 -13.87
CA GLU A 536 -7.00 -9.08 -15.23
C GLU A 536 -6.60 -10.54 -15.31
N LEU A 537 -7.34 -11.28 -16.14
CA LEU A 537 -7.14 -12.67 -16.52
C LEU A 537 -7.66 -12.77 -17.96
N SER A 538 -6.79 -12.49 -18.94
CA SER A 538 -7.17 -12.36 -20.35
C SER A 538 -6.22 -13.15 -21.25
N ILE A 539 -6.65 -13.44 -22.48
CA ILE A 539 -5.79 -14.06 -23.50
C ILE A 539 -5.44 -12.98 -24.51
N ALA A 540 -4.15 -12.61 -24.55
CA ALA A 540 -3.55 -11.91 -25.67
C ALA A 540 -3.05 -12.93 -26.70
N SER A 541 -2.75 -12.48 -27.92
CA SER A 541 -2.08 -13.34 -28.89
C SER A 541 -1.07 -12.56 -29.72
N GLU A 542 0.17 -13.01 -29.71
CA GLU A 542 1.26 -12.46 -30.50
C GLU A 542 1.49 -13.36 -31.72
N THR A 543 1.85 -12.76 -32.86
CA THR A 543 2.09 -13.49 -34.12
C THR A 543 3.57 -13.43 -34.42
N GLU A 544 4.26 -14.56 -34.30
CA GLU A 544 5.72 -14.64 -34.38
C GLU A 544 6.08 -15.73 -35.40
N ASN A 545 6.87 -15.38 -36.42
CA ASN A 545 7.28 -16.28 -37.50
C ASN A 545 6.10 -17.04 -38.18
N HIS A 546 5.01 -16.31 -38.47
CA HIS A 546 3.72 -16.82 -38.99
C HIS A 546 2.92 -17.76 -38.07
N GLU A 547 3.44 -18.13 -36.89
CA GLU A 547 2.67 -18.86 -35.90
C GLU A 547 1.96 -17.90 -34.92
N LYS A 548 0.64 -18.03 -34.82
CA LYS A 548 -0.12 -17.41 -33.72
C LYS A 548 0.17 -18.15 -32.41
N LYS A 549 0.72 -17.43 -31.42
CA LYS A 549 0.93 -17.91 -30.06
C LYS A 549 -0.02 -17.18 -29.13
N ASP A 550 -0.82 -17.93 -28.39
CA ASP A 550 -1.72 -17.38 -27.38
C ASP A 550 -0.95 -17.21 -26.05
N ILE A 551 -1.22 -16.12 -25.34
CA ILE A 551 -0.49 -15.64 -24.15
C ILE A 551 -1.51 -15.29 -23.08
N LEU A 552 -1.34 -15.83 -21.87
CA LEU A 552 -2.22 -15.59 -20.73
C LEU A 552 -1.69 -14.40 -19.93
N VAL A 553 -2.48 -13.33 -19.84
CA VAL A 553 -2.14 -12.11 -19.13
C VAL A 553 -2.77 -12.15 -17.74
N LEU A 554 -1.92 -12.07 -16.72
CA LEU A 554 -2.29 -12.00 -15.30
C LEU A 554 -1.91 -10.61 -14.77
N VAL A 555 -2.87 -9.89 -14.17
CA VAL A 555 -2.59 -8.61 -13.50
C VAL A 555 -2.93 -8.72 -12.02
N GLU A 556 -1.95 -8.65 -11.13
CA GLU A 556 -2.14 -8.68 -9.67
C GLU A 556 -1.51 -7.44 -9.03
N ARG A 557 -2.29 -6.65 -8.27
CA ARG A 557 -1.85 -5.42 -7.59
C ARG A 557 -1.13 -4.39 -8.50
N GLY A 558 -1.37 -4.46 -9.81
CA GLY A 558 -0.73 -3.62 -10.82
C GLY A 558 0.57 -4.19 -11.40
N ARG A 559 1.08 -5.32 -10.88
CA ARG A 559 2.08 -6.16 -11.55
C ARG A 559 1.39 -6.85 -12.72
N THR A 560 1.99 -6.83 -13.92
CA THR A 560 1.54 -7.65 -15.06
C THR A 560 2.54 -8.76 -15.31
N LEU A 561 2.06 -10.01 -15.27
CA LEU A 561 2.80 -11.20 -15.71
C LEU A 561 2.13 -11.73 -16.98
N HIS A 562 2.93 -12.07 -17.99
CA HIS A 562 2.45 -12.80 -19.15
C HIS A 562 2.99 -14.23 -19.10
N LEU A 563 2.14 -15.22 -19.36
CA LEU A 563 2.48 -16.63 -19.39
C LEU A 563 2.27 -17.21 -20.80
N GLN A 564 3.22 -18.02 -21.26
CA GLN A 564 3.18 -18.75 -22.51
C GLN A 564 3.46 -20.23 -22.24
N GLY A 565 2.55 -21.10 -22.68
CA GLY A 565 2.74 -22.56 -22.63
C GLY A 565 3.75 -23.02 -23.67
N VAL A 566 4.38 -24.18 -23.44
CA VAL A 566 5.40 -24.72 -24.34
C VAL A 566 4.80 -25.15 -25.69
N GLY A 567 3.51 -25.52 -25.69
CA GLY A 567 2.71 -25.78 -26.88
C GLY A 567 1.23 -25.45 -26.65
N ARG A 568 0.40 -25.46 -27.71
CA ARG A 568 -1.01 -25.05 -27.63
C ARG A 568 -1.85 -25.90 -26.69
N THR A 569 -1.58 -27.21 -26.61
CA THR A 569 -2.28 -28.13 -25.71
C THR A 569 -1.97 -27.82 -24.24
N ASP A 570 -0.69 -27.66 -23.91
CA ASP A 570 -0.19 -27.27 -22.59
C ASP A 570 -0.78 -25.92 -22.14
N PHE A 571 -0.73 -24.90 -23.02
CA PHE A 571 -1.37 -23.61 -22.78
C PHE A 571 -2.86 -23.72 -22.44
N SER A 572 -3.62 -24.54 -23.19
CA SER A 572 -5.05 -24.73 -22.94
C SER A 572 -5.35 -25.41 -21.60
N LEU A 573 -4.47 -26.31 -21.14
CA LEU A 573 -4.60 -26.99 -19.85
C LEU A 573 -4.30 -26.01 -18.70
N TRP A 574 -3.18 -25.28 -18.79
CA TRP A 574 -2.83 -24.23 -17.82
C TRP A 574 -3.88 -23.13 -17.74
N TYR A 575 -4.39 -22.63 -18.87
CA TYR A 575 -5.45 -21.62 -18.89
C TYR A 575 -6.71 -22.12 -18.16
N SER A 576 -7.17 -23.33 -18.50
CA SER A 576 -8.33 -23.96 -17.86
C SER A 576 -8.18 -24.07 -16.33
N ASP A 577 -7.00 -24.48 -15.86
CA ASP A 577 -6.79 -24.72 -14.44
C ASP A 577 -6.53 -23.44 -13.65
N ILE A 578 -5.80 -22.47 -14.21
CA ILE A 578 -5.63 -21.13 -13.64
C ILE A 578 -6.97 -20.39 -13.58
N GLN A 579 -7.79 -20.48 -14.63
CA GLN A 579 -9.16 -19.92 -14.63
C GLN A 579 -10.04 -20.58 -13.57
N ARG A 580 -9.95 -21.91 -13.42
CA ARG A 580 -10.70 -22.64 -12.38
C ARG A 580 -10.25 -22.27 -10.95
N ALA A 581 -8.97 -21.99 -10.75
CA ALA A 581 -8.39 -21.59 -9.47
C ALA A 581 -8.64 -20.11 -9.13
N ALA A 582 -8.72 -19.23 -10.13
CA ALA A 582 -9.12 -17.82 -10.00
C ALA A 582 -10.64 -17.64 -9.88
N GLY A 583 -11.45 -18.63 -10.28
CA GLY A 583 -12.91 -18.57 -10.38
C GLY A 583 -13.69 -18.60 -9.06
N GLY A 584 -13.04 -18.39 -7.90
CA GLY A 584 -13.75 -18.25 -6.61
C GLY A 584 -14.57 -19.46 -6.16
N LYS A 585 -14.07 -20.69 -6.34
CA LYS A 585 -14.84 -21.94 -6.10
C LYS A 585 -15.34 -22.13 -4.65
N GLY A 586 -14.70 -21.51 -3.67
CA GLY A 586 -15.06 -21.61 -2.26
C GLY A 586 -16.13 -20.60 -1.87
N ASN A 587 -16.94 -20.94 -0.88
CA ASN A 587 -17.99 -20.06 -0.35
C ASN A 587 -17.56 -19.41 0.99
N THR A 588 -16.30 -19.63 1.42
CA THR A 588 -15.67 -18.87 2.51
C THR A 588 -15.22 -17.49 2.02
N LEU A 589 -15.18 -16.50 2.92
CA LEU A 589 -14.86 -15.10 2.56
C LEU A 589 -13.45 -14.94 1.94
N ARG A 590 -12.49 -15.81 2.32
CA ARG A 590 -11.09 -15.77 1.84
C ARG A 590 -10.89 -16.38 0.45
N GLU A 591 -11.85 -17.17 -0.02
CA GLU A 591 -11.80 -17.87 -1.32
C GLU A 591 -12.54 -17.12 -2.42
N GLN A 592 -13.19 -15.99 -2.08
CA GLN A 592 -13.79 -15.07 -3.04
C GLN A 592 -12.72 -14.37 -3.88
N GLN A 593 -13.09 -13.96 -5.10
CA GLN A 593 -12.29 -13.03 -5.90
C GLN A 593 -12.22 -11.67 -5.19
N LEU A 594 -11.01 -11.15 -4.96
CA LEU A 594 -10.72 -9.95 -4.17
C LEU A 594 -10.28 -8.78 -5.04
N SER A 595 -10.76 -7.58 -4.72
CA SER A 595 -10.33 -6.33 -5.35
C SER A 595 -8.98 -5.84 -4.81
N ARG A 596 -8.52 -4.68 -5.29
CA ARG A 596 -7.26 -4.04 -4.87
C ARG A 596 -7.14 -3.88 -3.35
N ASN A 597 -8.27 -3.71 -2.67
CA ASN A 597 -8.35 -3.38 -1.25
C ASN A 597 -8.50 -4.63 -0.35
N ASP A 598 -8.29 -5.83 -0.88
CA ASP A 598 -8.57 -7.12 -0.21
C ASP A 598 -10.03 -7.26 0.25
N ILE A 599 -10.99 -6.86 -0.59
CA ILE A 599 -12.45 -6.96 -0.38
C ILE A 599 -13.05 -7.83 -1.51
N PRO A 600 -14.02 -8.73 -1.27
CA PRO A 600 -14.68 -9.49 -2.32
C PRO A 600 -15.28 -8.60 -3.42
N ILE A 601 -15.01 -8.90 -4.68
CA ILE A 601 -15.43 -8.08 -5.83
C ILE A 601 -16.95 -8.00 -5.97
N ILE A 602 -17.69 -9.03 -5.54
CA ILE A 602 -19.16 -8.96 -5.42
C ILE A 602 -19.60 -7.85 -4.43
N VAL A 603 -18.94 -7.73 -3.27
CA VAL A 603 -19.23 -6.68 -2.27
C VAL A 603 -18.85 -5.32 -2.82
N ASP A 604 -17.63 -5.20 -3.35
CA ASP A 604 -17.06 -3.93 -3.86
C ASP A 604 -17.91 -3.38 -5.03
N SER A 605 -18.30 -4.24 -5.98
CA SER A 605 -19.13 -3.87 -7.13
C SER A 605 -20.55 -3.49 -6.74
N CYS A 606 -21.18 -4.24 -5.82
CA CYS A 606 -22.53 -3.91 -5.34
C CYS A 606 -22.52 -2.60 -4.55
N ILE A 607 -21.54 -2.41 -3.65
CA ILE A 607 -21.37 -1.15 -2.90
C ILE A 607 -21.13 0.01 -3.86
N ALA A 608 -20.27 -0.12 -4.87
CA ALA A 608 -20.01 0.93 -5.85
C ALA A 608 -21.28 1.30 -6.63
N PHE A 609 -22.01 0.31 -7.17
CA PHE A 609 -23.25 0.54 -7.91
C PHE A 609 -24.34 1.19 -7.04
N ILE A 610 -24.53 0.72 -5.80
CA ILE A 610 -25.52 1.27 -4.88
C ILE A 610 -25.12 2.67 -4.40
N THR A 611 -23.82 2.94 -4.20
CA THR A 611 -23.31 4.28 -3.89
C THR A 611 -23.55 5.25 -5.06
N GLN A 612 -23.35 4.78 -6.31
CA GLN A 612 -23.46 5.59 -7.51
C GLN A 612 -24.90 5.91 -7.95
N TYR A 613 -25.84 4.96 -7.79
CA TYR A 613 -27.22 5.09 -8.31
C TYR A 613 -28.32 4.91 -7.24
N GLY A 614 -28.00 4.34 -6.08
CA GLY A 614 -28.98 3.91 -5.08
C GLY A 614 -29.18 4.82 -3.87
N LEU A 615 -28.25 5.73 -3.55
CA LEU A 615 -28.30 6.48 -2.29
C LEU A 615 -29.49 7.45 -2.14
N GLY A 616 -30.12 7.86 -3.25
CA GLY A 616 -31.39 8.60 -3.25
C GLY A 616 -32.65 7.74 -3.38
N HIS A 617 -32.53 6.40 -3.46
CA HIS A 617 -33.65 5.51 -3.73
C HIS A 617 -34.43 5.18 -2.44
N GLU A 618 -35.68 5.63 -2.37
CA GLU A 618 -36.56 5.43 -1.22
C GLU A 618 -36.70 3.94 -0.85
N GLY A 619 -36.51 3.60 0.43
CA GLY A 619 -36.63 2.24 0.93
C GLY A 619 -35.54 1.29 0.44
N ILE A 620 -34.36 1.79 0.08
CA ILE A 620 -33.22 0.95 -0.31
C ILE A 620 -32.86 -0.09 0.77
N TYR A 621 -32.40 -1.28 0.36
CA TYR A 621 -32.25 -2.47 1.21
C TYR A 621 -33.54 -3.03 1.85
N ARG A 622 -34.63 -2.24 1.99
CA ARG A 622 -35.94 -2.67 2.50
C ARG A 622 -36.84 -3.23 1.38
N LYS A 623 -36.84 -2.60 0.20
CA LYS A 623 -37.46 -3.13 -1.02
C LYS A 623 -36.65 -4.35 -1.50
N ASN A 624 -37.34 -5.43 -1.88
CA ASN A 624 -36.71 -6.67 -2.35
C ASN A 624 -36.86 -6.78 -3.88
N GLY A 625 -35.86 -7.38 -4.53
CA GLY A 625 -35.83 -7.58 -5.97
C GLY A 625 -36.54 -8.86 -6.43
N ALA A 626 -36.44 -9.17 -7.72
CA ALA A 626 -37.03 -10.37 -8.29
C ALA A 626 -36.16 -11.60 -7.98
N LYS A 627 -36.70 -12.56 -7.21
CA LYS A 627 -35.97 -13.77 -6.75
C LYS A 627 -35.25 -14.54 -7.87
N SER A 628 -35.80 -14.54 -9.08
CA SER A 628 -35.18 -15.13 -10.28
C SER A 628 -33.95 -14.34 -10.76
N ARG A 629 -34.05 -13.01 -10.89
CA ARG A 629 -32.94 -12.14 -11.32
C ARG A 629 -31.82 -12.11 -10.27
N ILE A 630 -32.18 -12.02 -8.98
CA ILE A 630 -31.23 -12.14 -7.85
C ILE A 630 -30.48 -13.46 -7.92
N LYS A 631 -31.16 -14.58 -8.21
CA LYS A 631 -30.51 -15.88 -8.35
C LYS A 631 -29.51 -15.89 -9.52
N LEU A 632 -29.92 -15.42 -10.70
CA LEU A 632 -29.06 -15.38 -11.89
C LEU A 632 -27.82 -14.51 -11.66
N LEU A 633 -28.00 -13.28 -11.15
CA LEU A 633 -26.90 -12.37 -10.87
C LEU A 633 -25.94 -12.93 -9.80
N MET A 634 -26.46 -13.64 -8.79
CA MET A 634 -25.65 -14.36 -7.80
C MET A 634 -24.86 -15.53 -8.41
N GLU A 635 -25.44 -16.24 -9.38
CA GLU A 635 -24.76 -17.31 -10.14
C GLU A 635 -23.68 -16.76 -11.09
N GLU A 636 -23.90 -15.57 -11.66
CA GLU A 636 -22.88 -14.86 -12.46
C GLU A 636 -21.71 -14.37 -11.59
N PHE A 637 -21.98 -13.74 -10.45
CA PHE A 637 -20.93 -13.35 -9.50
C PHE A 637 -20.15 -14.57 -8.94
N ARG A 638 -20.83 -15.68 -8.64
CA ARG A 638 -20.17 -16.93 -8.19
C ARG A 638 -19.38 -17.63 -9.29
N LYS A 639 -19.64 -17.33 -10.57
CA LYS A 639 -18.92 -17.90 -11.71
C LYS A 639 -17.64 -17.10 -12.02
N ASP A 640 -17.75 -15.77 -12.12
CA ASP A 640 -16.62 -14.86 -12.33
C ASP A 640 -17.01 -13.40 -12.04
N ALA A 641 -17.07 -13.02 -10.75
CA ALA A 641 -17.40 -11.67 -10.29
C ALA A 641 -16.60 -10.56 -11.00
N ARG A 642 -15.36 -10.86 -11.42
CA ARG A 642 -14.47 -9.96 -12.15
C ARG A 642 -14.98 -9.54 -13.53
N ASN A 643 -15.87 -10.31 -14.14
CA ASN A 643 -16.48 -10.02 -15.44
C ASN A 643 -17.91 -9.47 -15.35
N VAL A 644 -18.55 -9.50 -14.16
CA VAL A 644 -19.88 -8.91 -13.94
C VAL A 644 -19.75 -7.38 -13.95
N LYS A 645 -20.55 -6.71 -14.79
CA LYS A 645 -20.52 -5.25 -14.97
C LYS A 645 -21.92 -4.67 -14.76
N LEU A 646 -22.21 -4.33 -13.50
CA LEU A 646 -23.47 -3.71 -13.10
C LEU A 646 -23.69 -2.39 -13.85
N ARG A 647 -24.90 -2.20 -14.37
CA ARG A 647 -25.31 -1.07 -15.23
C ARG A 647 -26.76 -0.71 -14.97
N ILE A 648 -27.05 0.59 -14.95
CA ILE A 648 -28.42 1.10 -14.86
C ILE A 648 -29.20 0.70 -16.13
N GLY A 649 -30.47 0.34 -16.00
CA GLY A 649 -31.29 -0.22 -17.09
C GLY A 649 -31.15 -1.74 -17.24
N ASP A 650 -29.93 -2.26 -17.27
CA ASP A 650 -29.67 -3.72 -17.29
C ASP A 650 -29.96 -4.38 -15.92
N HIS A 651 -29.68 -3.67 -14.82
CA HIS A 651 -29.78 -4.17 -13.44
C HIS A 651 -30.65 -3.23 -12.58
N PHE A 652 -31.52 -3.80 -11.74
CA PHE A 652 -32.34 -3.06 -10.78
C PHE A 652 -31.61 -2.88 -9.44
N ILE A 653 -31.83 -1.74 -8.78
CA ILE A 653 -31.18 -1.40 -7.50
C ILE A 653 -31.56 -2.42 -6.42
N GLU A 654 -32.83 -2.83 -6.37
CA GLU A 654 -33.34 -3.82 -5.43
C GLU A 654 -32.64 -5.18 -5.58
N ASP A 655 -32.47 -5.66 -6.83
CA ASP A 655 -31.81 -6.93 -7.11
C ASP A 655 -30.35 -6.92 -6.60
N VAL A 656 -29.62 -5.82 -6.82
CA VAL A 656 -28.23 -5.66 -6.35
C VAL A 656 -28.17 -5.55 -4.82
N THR A 657 -29.12 -4.85 -4.19
CA THR A 657 -29.19 -4.78 -2.72
C THR A 657 -29.50 -6.13 -2.07
N ASP A 658 -30.32 -6.96 -2.73
CA ASP A 658 -30.59 -8.32 -2.29
C ASP A 658 -29.41 -9.26 -2.53
N VAL A 659 -28.68 -9.16 -3.64
CA VAL A 659 -27.43 -9.89 -3.86
C VAL A 659 -26.41 -9.58 -2.76
N LEU A 660 -26.23 -8.31 -2.38
CA LEU A 660 -25.30 -7.93 -1.30
C LEU A 660 -25.71 -8.49 0.08
N LYS A 661 -26.99 -8.38 0.46
CA LYS A 661 -27.50 -8.98 1.70
C LYS A 661 -27.40 -10.50 1.69
N ARG A 662 -27.66 -11.13 0.53
CA ARG A 662 -27.64 -12.58 0.32
C ARG A 662 -26.23 -13.15 0.38
N PHE A 663 -25.23 -12.44 -0.13
CA PHE A 663 -23.82 -12.82 -0.03
C PHE A 663 -23.40 -13.06 1.42
N PHE A 664 -23.54 -12.07 2.31
CA PHE A 664 -23.16 -12.24 3.72
C PHE A 664 -23.99 -13.32 4.44
N ARG A 665 -25.24 -13.52 4.03
CA ARG A 665 -26.11 -14.56 4.59
C ARG A 665 -25.79 -15.98 4.10
N GLU A 666 -25.12 -16.13 2.95
CA GLU A 666 -24.81 -17.43 2.36
C GLU A 666 -23.35 -17.88 2.50
N ILE A 667 -22.38 -17.02 2.85
CA ILE A 667 -20.97 -17.42 3.07
C ILE A 667 -20.82 -18.43 4.22
N ASP A 668 -19.81 -19.29 4.15
CA ASP A 668 -19.65 -20.46 5.05
C ASP A 668 -19.41 -20.14 6.54
N ASP A 669 -18.97 -18.92 6.86
CA ASP A 669 -18.77 -18.38 8.22
C ASP A 669 -19.18 -16.89 8.18
N PRO A 670 -20.00 -16.40 9.13
CA PRO A 670 -20.42 -14.99 9.16
C PRO A 670 -19.23 -14.04 9.21
N ILE A 671 -19.41 -12.81 8.71
CA ILE A 671 -18.31 -11.82 8.64
C ILE A 671 -17.70 -11.50 10.01
N PHE A 672 -18.51 -11.56 11.06
CA PHE A 672 -18.13 -11.36 12.47
C PHE A 672 -17.42 -12.58 13.11
N MET A 673 -17.37 -13.71 12.40
CA MET A 673 -16.95 -15.06 12.79
C MET A 673 -17.82 -15.70 13.89
N ALA A 674 -18.25 -16.94 13.67
CA ALA A 674 -19.08 -17.68 14.63
C ALA A 674 -18.40 -17.83 16.00
N ASP A 675 -17.09 -18.12 16.02
CA ASP A 675 -16.29 -18.30 17.24
C ASP A 675 -16.22 -17.03 18.12
N PHE A 676 -16.36 -15.83 17.53
CA PHE A 676 -16.33 -14.56 18.26
C PHE A 676 -17.72 -14.05 18.66
N HIS A 677 -18.80 -14.72 18.25
CA HIS A 677 -20.18 -14.33 18.57
C HIS A 677 -20.45 -14.11 20.07
N PRO A 678 -19.88 -14.90 21.02
CA PRO A 678 -20.03 -14.62 22.46
C PRO A 678 -19.39 -13.30 22.88
N LEU A 679 -18.18 -12.99 22.38
CA LEU A 679 -17.44 -11.76 22.70
C LEU A 679 -18.19 -10.52 22.19
N TRP A 680 -18.81 -10.63 21.01
CA TRP A 680 -19.69 -9.61 20.45
C TRP A 680 -20.92 -9.35 21.34
N GLN A 681 -21.61 -10.40 21.79
CA GLN A 681 -22.75 -10.28 22.71
C GLN A 681 -22.36 -9.73 24.09
N GLU A 682 -21.18 -10.10 24.62
CA GLU A 682 -20.64 -9.53 25.85
C GLU A 682 -20.35 -8.03 25.72
N ALA A 683 -19.70 -7.62 24.62
CA ALA A 683 -19.48 -6.22 24.30
C ALA A 683 -20.80 -5.45 24.19
N ALA A 684 -21.80 -6.00 23.51
CA ALA A 684 -23.13 -5.41 23.38
C ALA A 684 -23.84 -5.14 24.73
N LYS A 685 -23.52 -5.91 25.79
CA LYS A 685 -24.07 -5.74 27.14
C LYS A 685 -23.40 -4.61 27.94
N ILE A 686 -22.27 -4.06 27.48
CA ILE A 686 -21.59 -2.94 28.16
C ILE A 686 -22.48 -1.68 28.08
N PRO A 687 -22.87 -1.06 29.22
CA PRO A 687 -23.80 0.07 29.20
C PRO A 687 -23.15 1.37 28.69
N LEU A 688 -21.89 1.64 29.07
CA LEU A 688 -21.19 2.86 28.70
C LEU A 688 -20.76 2.83 27.22
N ARG A 689 -21.18 3.82 26.42
CA ARG A 689 -20.92 3.88 24.97
C ARG A 689 -19.43 3.78 24.63
N GLY A 690 -18.56 4.61 25.23
CA GLY A 690 -17.12 4.59 24.96
C GLY A 690 -16.49 3.20 25.09
N LEU A 691 -16.52 2.63 26.31
CA LEU A 691 -16.00 1.28 26.59
C LEU A 691 -16.61 0.18 25.72
N ARG A 692 -17.85 0.34 25.23
CA ARG A 692 -18.47 -0.61 24.30
C ARG A 692 -17.85 -0.50 22.90
N LEU A 693 -17.64 0.72 22.41
CA LEU A 693 -16.96 0.96 21.13
C LEU A 693 -15.49 0.55 21.18
N ASP A 694 -14.78 0.82 22.29
CA ASP A 694 -13.41 0.33 22.52
C ASP A 694 -13.35 -1.20 22.44
N ARG A 695 -14.30 -1.89 23.09
CA ARG A 695 -14.37 -3.37 23.03
C ARG A 695 -14.70 -3.88 21.62
N TYR A 696 -15.52 -3.17 20.83
CA TYR A 696 -15.70 -3.50 19.42
C TYR A 696 -14.40 -3.29 18.61
N LYS A 697 -13.63 -2.21 18.86
CA LYS A 697 -12.31 -1.99 18.22
C LYS A 697 -11.35 -3.14 18.48
N GLU A 698 -11.28 -3.64 19.72
CA GLU A 698 -10.47 -4.81 20.08
C GLU A 698 -10.83 -6.03 19.24
N ILE A 699 -12.12 -6.40 19.17
CA ILE A 699 -12.58 -7.58 18.43
C ILE A 699 -12.36 -7.40 16.91
N ILE A 700 -12.58 -6.20 16.35
CA ILE A 700 -12.31 -5.89 14.93
C ILE A 700 -10.82 -6.03 14.61
N ARG A 701 -9.93 -5.66 15.54
CA ARG A 701 -8.48 -5.81 15.37
C ARG A 701 -8.03 -7.28 15.38
N THR A 702 -8.73 -8.16 16.11
CA THR A 702 -8.48 -9.61 16.07
C THR A 702 -9.11 -10.34 14.87
N LEU A 703 -10.05 -9.73 14.14
CA LEU A 703 -10.59 -10.32 12.91
C LEU A 703 -9.50 -10.49 11.82
N PRO A 704 -9.58 -11.55 10.98
CA PRO A 704 -8.75 -11.70 9.79
C PRO A 704 -8.84 -10.48 8.86
N ARG A 705 -7.75 -10.18 8.13
CA ARG A 705 -7.62 -8.98 7.27
C ARG A 705 -8.82 -8.80 6.33
N VAL A 706 -9.26 -9.85 5.64
CA VAL A 706 -10.38 -9.79 4.67
C VAL A 706 -11.73 -9.55 5.37
N ASN A 707 -11.97 -10.16 6.54
CA ASN A 707 -13.16 -9.88 7.35
C ASN A 707 -13.18 -8.41 7.77
N ARG A 708 -12.05 -7.88 8.28
CA ARG A 708 -11.94 -6.49 8.71
C ARG A 708 -12.11 -5.48 7.56
N THR A 709 -11.45 -5.67 6.42
CA THR A 709 -11.58 -4.76 5.26
C THR A 709 -12.99 -4.78 4.68
N THR A 710 -13.59 -5.97 4.55
CA THR A 710 -14.96 -6.13 4.04
C THR A 710 -15.98 -5.52 5.00
N LEU A 711 -15.81 -5.69 6.31
CA LEU A 711 -16.68 -5.09 7.32
C LEU A 711 -16.54 -3.57 7.33
N ALA A 712 -15.31 -3.04 7.28
CA ALA A 712 -15.08 -1.61 7.19
C ALA A 712 -15.76 -0.99 5.96
N ALA A 713 -15.61 -1.61 4.78
CA ALA A 713 -16.25 -1.15 3.55
C ALA A 713 -17.78 -1.20 3.62
N LEU A 714 -18.36 -2.26 4.16
CA LEU A 714 -19.82 -2.36 4.33
C LEU A 714 -20.35 -1.30 5.29
N ILE A 715 -19.74 -1.14 6.48
CA ILE A 715 -20.18 -0.15 7.46
C ILE A 715 -19.96 1.28 6.93
N SER A 716 -18.87 1.54 6.20
CA SER A 716 -18.62 2.80 5.48
C SER A 716 -19.68 3.12 4.42
N HIS A 717 -20.21 2.10 3.74
CA HIS A 717 -21.32 2.25 2.82
C HIS A 717 -22.64 2.52 3.56
N LEU A 718 -22.98 1.73 4.57
CA LEU A 718 -24.20 1.92 5.37
C LEU A 718 -24.23 3.27 6.10
N TYR A 719 -23.06 3.79 6.52
CA TYR A 719 -22.89 5.14 7.03
C TYR A 719 -23.29 6.21 5.99
N ARG A 720 -22.88 6.07 4.72
CA ARG A 720 -23.34 6.96 3.63
C ARG A 720 -24.85 6.83 3.37
N VAL A 721 -25.41 5.62 3.44
CA VAL A 721 -26.86 5.38 3.25
C VAL A 721 -27.68 6.13 4.30
N GLN A 722 -27.37 5.98 5.59
CA GLN A 722 -28.14 6.67 6.65
C GLN A 722 -27.96 8.19 6.64
N LYS A 723 -26.80 8.69 6.21
CA LYS A 723 -26.59 10.14 5.99
C LYS A 723 -27.42 10.72 4.85
N CYS A 724 -27.99 9.87 3.98
CA CYS A 724 -28.95 10.24 2.94
C CYS A 724 -30.41 9.90 3.32
N ALA A 725 -30.69 9.61 4.61
CA ALA A 725 -32.02 9.19 5.08
C ALA A 725 -33.16 10.18 4.77
N ASP A 726 -32.88 11.48 4.71
CA ASP A 726 -33.86 12.51 4.31
C ASP A 726 -34.40 12.28 2.88
N LEU A 727 -33.63 11.61 2.02
CA LEU A 727 -34.06 11.19 0.69
C LEU A 727 -34.55 9.74 0.66
N ASN A 728 -33.75 8.81 1.19
CA ASN A 728 -33.99 7.38 1.00
C ASN A 728 -34.83 6.71 2.12
N GLN A 729 -35.17 7.41 3.19
CA GLN A 729 -35.96 6.95 4.34
C GLN A 729 -35.34 5.79 5.16
N MET A 730 -34.03 5.56 5.04
CA MET A 730 -33.30 4.47 5.70
C MET A 730 -32.31 4.96 6.76
N CYS A 731 -32.83 5.30 7.94
CA CYS A 731 -32.00 5.59 9.12
C CYS A 731 -31.21 4.35 9.62
N THR A 732 -30.18 4.56 10.45
CA THR A 732 -29.32 3.50 10.97
C THR A 732 -30.09 2.29 11.51
N LYS A 733 -31.09 2.52 12.36
CA LYS A 733 -31.88 1.44 12.98
C LYS A 733 -32.62 0.56 11.97
N ASN A 734 -33.14 1.16 10.88
CA ASN A 734 -33.79 0.41 9.80
C ASN A 734 -32.76 -0.46 9.06
N LEU A 735 -31.55 0.05 8.83
CA LEU A 735 -30.46 -0.71 8.20
C LEU A 735 -29.96 -1.85 9.09
N SER A 736 -29.79 -1.61 10.39
CA SER A 736 -29.35 -2.64 11.35
C SER A 736 -30.31 -3.81 11.45
N LEU A 737 -31.61 -3.56 11.46
CA LEU A 737 -32.65 -4.61 11.44
C LEU A 737 -32.60 -5.46 10.16
N LEU A 738 -32.22 -4.87 9.02
CA LEU A 738 -32.12 -5.57 7.73
C LEU A 738 -30.79 -6.33 7.56
N PHE A 739 -29.69 -5.81 8.12
CA PHE A 739 -28.36 -6.38 7.95
C PHE A 739 -27.92 -7.36 9.04
N ALA A 740 -28.28 -7.16 10.31
CA ALA A 740 -27.88 -8.07 11.38
C ALA A 740 -28.22 -9.55 11.13
N PRO A 741 -29.39 -9.93 10.56
CA PRO A 741 -29.70 -11.33 10.24
C PRO A 741 -28.81 -11.90 9.13
N SER A 742 -28.24 -11.05 8.27
CA SER A 742 -27.31 -11.46 7.20
C SER A 742 -25.86 -11.49 7.67
N LEU A 743 -25.43 -10.56 8.53
CA LEU A 743 -24.03 -10.43 8.96
C LEU A 743 -23.65 -11.39 10.10
N PHE A 744 -24.59 -11.69 11.00
CA PHE A 744 -24.45 -12.70 12.05
C PHE A 744 -25.09 -14.05 11.68
N GLN A 745 -25.76 -14.14 10.52
CA GLN A 745 -26.46 -15.34 10.03
C GLN A 745 -27.53 -15.90 11.01
N THR A 746 -28.13 -15.02 11.80
CA THR A 746 -29.16 -15.37 12.79
C THR A 746 -30.56 -15.44 12.18
N ASP A 747 -31.53 -15.94 12.96
CA ASP A 747 -32.95 -16.01 12.59
C ASP A 747 -33.65 -14.62 12.51
N GLY A 748 -32.92 -13.55 12.86
CA GLY A 748 -33.39 -12.17 12.86
C GLY A 748 -34.05 -11.69 14.16
N LYS A 749 -34.05 -12.49 15.23
CA LYS A 749 -34.55 -12.08 16.57
C LYS A 749 -33.45 -11.55 17.51
N GLY A 750 -32.23 -11.39 17.01
CA GLY A 750 -31.06 -11.01 17.80
C GLY A 750 -31.01 -9.52 18.18
N GLU A 751 -31.47 -9.17 19.39
CA GLU A 751 -31.41 -7.79 19.91
C GLU A 751 -29.98 -7.26 20.07
N HIS A 752 -29.03 -8.12 20.47
CA HIS A 752 -27.63 -7.73 20.65
C HIS A 752 -26.97 -7.45 19.29
N GLU A 753 -27.29 -8.30 18.31
CA GLU A 753 -26.77 -8.33 16.96
C GLU A 753 -27.21 -7.07 16.19
N VAL A 754 -28.49 -6.69 16.31
CA VAL A 754 -29.02 -5.41 15.77
C VAL A 754 -28.33 -4.22 16.43
N LYS A 755 -28.18 -4.24 17.77
CA LYS A 755 -27.52 -3.16 18.51
C LYS A 755 -26.04 -3.01 18.13
N ILE A 756 -25.32 -4.10 17.87
CA ILE A 756 -23.93 -4.04 17.39
C ILE A 756 -23.87 -3.34 16.04
N VAL A 757 -24.73 -3.71 15.08
CA VAL A 757 -24.75 -3.03 13.76
C VAL A 757 -25.16 -1.56 13.89
N GLU A 758 -26.09 -1.23 14.78
CA GLU A 758 -26.51 0.16 15.10
C GLU A 758 -25.35 0.99 15.67
N ASP A 759 -24.66 0.49 16.70
CA ASP A 759 -23.45 1.13 17.24
C ASP A 759 -22.33 1.26 16.18
N LEU A 760 -22.09 0.23 15.35
CA LEU A 760 -21.01 0.25 14.35
C LEU A 760 -21.24 1.28 13.25
N ILE A 761 -22.48 1.43 12.77
CA ILE A 761 -22.82 2.43 11.75
C ILE A 761 -22.77 3.84 12.33
N ASP A 762 -23.43 4.11 13.46
CA ASP A 762 -23.48 5.45 14.07
C ASP A 762 -22.11 5.96 14.54
N ASN A 763 -21.16 5.05 14.80
CA ASN A 763 -19.83 5.38 15.29
C ASN A 763 -18.72 5.00 14.28
N TYR A 764 -19.05 4.78 12.99
CA TYR A 764 -18.12 4.33 11.95
C TYR A 764 -16.76 5.05 11.99
N LEU A 765 -16.78 6.39 11.97
CA LEU A 765 -15.57 7.23 11.97
C LEU A 765 -14.66 6.92 13.16
N TYR A 766 -15.24 6.79 14.35
CA TYR A 766 -14.49 6.45 15.56
C TYR A 766 -14.02 4.99 15.54
N VAL A 767 -14.91 4.03 15.27
CA VAL A 767 -14.61 2.59 15.41
C VAL A 767 -13.57 2.11 14.40
N PHE A 768 -13.56 2.65 13.19
CA PHE A 768 -12.61 2.29 12.15
C PHE A 768 -11.39 3.22 12.06
N ASP A 769 -11.19 4.08 13.08
CA ASP A 769 -10.05 5.00 13.22
C ASP A 769 -9.84 5.88 11.96
N ILE A 770 -10.92 6.50 11.46
CA ILE A 770 -10.94 7.33 10.24
C ILE A 770 -10.42 8.75 10.52
N ASP A 771 -9.57 9.28 9.64
CA ASP A 771 -9.02 10.63 9.71
C ASP A 771 -9.96 11.74 9.17
N GLU A 772 -9.60 12.99 9.44
CA GLU A 772 -10.40 14.18 9.09
C GLU A 772 -10.45 14.45 7.57
N GLU A 773 -9.45 14.01 6.79
CA GLU A 773 -9.43 14.16 5.32
C GLU A 773 -10.45 13.22 4.67
N HIS A 774 -10.43 11.93 5.04
CA HIS A 774 -11.45 10.98 4.61
C HIS A 774 -12.84 11.31 5.16
N GLN A 775 -12.96 11.84 6.38
CA GLN A 775 -14.25 12.32 6.89
C GLN A 775 -14.80 13.47 6.05
N THR A 776 -14.00 14.50 5.78
CA THR A 776 -14.45 15.66 5.00
C THR A 776 -14.76 15.29 3.54
N GLN A 777 -14.02 14.35 2.94
CA GLN A 777 -14.40 13.77 1.64
C GLN A 777 -15.78 13.10 1.71
N ILE A 778 -16.05 12.26 2.72
CA ILE A 778 -17.35 11.58 2.87
C ILE A 778 -18.49 12.59 3.04
N GLU A 779 -18.28 13.65 3.83
CA GLU A 779 -19.27 14.72 4.02
C GLU A 779 -19.51 15.53 2.74
N LEU A 780 -18.49 15.74 1.90
CA LEU A 780 -18.63 16.34 0.56
C LEU A 780 -19.39 15.42 -0.40
N GLU A 781 -19.08 14.11 -0.43
CA GLU A 781 -19.82 13.10 -1.22
C GLU A 781 -21.32 13.10 -0.87
N ILE A 782 -21.65 13.06 0.42
CA ILE A 782 -23.03 13.12 0.92
C ILE A 782 -23.70 14.45 0.56
N SER A 783 -22.99 15.58 0.72
CA SER A 783 -23.51 16.92 0.40
C SER A 783 -23.85 17.07 -1.08
N LEU A 784 -23.03 16.49 -1.97
CA LEU A 784 -23.33 16.40 -3.39
C LEU A 784 -24.59 15.58 -3.66
N ILE A 785 -24.70 14.38 -3.10
CA ILE A 785 -25.84 13.47 -3.34
C ILE A 785 -27.16 14.04 -2.80
N THR A 786 -27.14 14.66 -1.62
CA THR A 786 -28.33 15.26 -1.00
C THR A 786 -28.77 16.56 -1.69
N THR A 787 -27.83 17.34 -2.26
CA THR A 787 -28.14 18.62 -2.92
C THR A 787 -28.43 18.47 -4.43
N TRP A 788 -27.91 17.44 -5.10
CA TRP A 788 -28.00 17.26 -6.55
C TRP A 788 -28.72 15.95 -6.94
N LYS A 789 -30.06 15.97 -6.93
CA LYS A 789 -30.90 14.78 -7.23
C LYS A 789 -30.69 14.13 -8.62
N ASP A 790 -30.07 14.83 -9.57
CA ASP A 790 -30.01 14.44 -10.99
C ASP A 790 -28.59 14.17 -11.53
N THR A 791 -27.54 14.15 -10.68
CA THR A 791 -26.13 14.04 -11.14
C THR A 791 -25.54 12.63 -10.95
N GLN A 792 -25.12 11.99 -12.04
CA GLN A 792 -24.34 10.74 -11.98
C GLN A 792 -22.86 11.04 -11.65
N LEU A 793 -22.40 10.56 -10.50
CA LEU A 793 -20.97 10.55 -10.14
C LEU A 793 -20.21 9.45 -10.90
N SER A 794 -18.93 9.66 -11.20
CA SER A 794 -18.02 8.64 -11.76
C SER A 794 -17.61 7.60 -10.70
N GLN A 795 -17.28 6.37 -11.10
CA GLN A 795 -16.73 5.33 -10.20
C GLN A 795 -15.43 5.74 -9.47
N ALA A 796 -14.75 6.79 -9.93
CA ALA A 796 -13.54 7.34 -9.30
C ALA A 796 -13.75 8.72 -8.63
N GLY A 797 -15.00 9.20 -8.53
CA GLY A 797 -15.32 10.53 -7.99
C GLY A 797 -15.09 11.70 -8.95
N ASP A 798 -14.70 11.44 -10.21
CA ASP A 798 -14.46 12.49 -11.21
C ASP A 798 -15.72 13.30 -11.55
N LEU A 799 -15.56 14.62 -11.69
CA LEU A 799 -16.57 15.54 -12.24
C LEU A 799 -16.18 16.00 -13.66
N ILE A 800 -17.16 16.22 -14.53
CA ILE A 800 -16.95 16.75 -15.89
C ILE A 800 -17.06 18.28 -15.86
N ILE A 801 -15.94 18.99 -16.08
CA ILE A 801 -15.81 20.44 -15.99
C ILE A 801 -15.38 21.03 -17.34
N GLU A 802 -15.94 22.20 -17.70
CA GLU A 802 -15.48 23.00 -18.84
C GLU A 802 -14.37 23.96 -18.38
N VAL A 803 -13.22 23.91 -19.05
CA VAL A 803 -12.06 24.79 -18.83
C VAL A 803 -11.77 25.54 -20.12
N TYR A 804 -11.53 26.84 -20.02
CA TYR A 804 -11.33 27.72 -21.18
C TYR A 804 -9.85 28.09 -21.34
N LEU A 805 -9.33 28.13 -22.57
CA LEU A 805 -7.96 28.61 -22.86
C LEU A 805 -7.98 30.11 -23.21
N GLU A 806 -7.26 30.93 -22.45
CA GLU A 806 -7.18 32.41 -22.50
C GLU A 806 -8.50 33.17 -22.29
N MET A 807 -9.60 32.81 -22.98
CA MET A 807 -10.89 33.49 -22.95
C MET A 807 -12.10 32.54 -22.92
N LYS A 808 -13.21 32.99 -22.31
CA LYS A 808 -14.51 32.29 -22.24
C LYS A 808 -15.27 32.32 -23.58
N ILE A 809 -14.70 31.70 -24.61
CA ILE A 809 -15.34 31.52 -25.94
C ILE A 809 -15.46 30.02 -26.30
N PRO A 810 -16.44 29.61 -27.13
CA PRO A 810 -16.63 28.19 -27.48
C PRO A 810 -15.38 27.54 -28.07
N ASP A 811 -14.70 28.23 -28.99
CA ASP A 811 -13.49 27.76 -29.66
C ASP A 811 -12.30 27.57 -28.70
N CYS A 812 -12.36 28.11 -27.48
CA CYS A 812 -11.37 27.95 -26.43
C CYS A 812 -11.79 26.96 -25.32
N CYS A 813 -13.02 26.42 -25.37
CA CYS A 813 -13.52 25.49 -24.37
C CYS A 813 -12.88 24.09 -24.51
N ILE A 814 -12.62 23.44 -23.38
CA ILE A 814 -12.18 22.05 -23.27
C ILE A 814 -13.03 21.39 -22.18
N THR A 815 -13.62 20.25 -22.47
CA THR A 815 -14.35 19.47 -21.46
C THR A 815 -13.40 18.40 -20.91
N LEU A 816 -13.17 18.43 -19.59
CA LEU A 816 -12.21 17.56 -18.89
C LEU A 816 -12.92 16.78 -17.78
N LYS A 817 -12.39 15.59 -17.47
CA LYS A 817 -12.68 14.88 -16.21
C LYS A 817 -11.67 15.35 -15.16
N VAL A 818 -12.16 15.87 -14.05
CA VAL A 818 -11.35 16.35 -12.92
C VAL A 818 -11.61 15.43 -11.74
N SER A 819 -10.59 14.68 -11.31
CA SER A 819 -10.67 13.82 -10.13
C SER A 819 -10.54 14.65 -8.84
N PRO A 820 -10.95 14.12 -7.67
CA PRO A 820 -10.76 14.80 -6.39
C PRO A 820 -9.29 15.14 -6.09
N THR A 821 -8.37 14.30 -6.54
CA THR A 821 -6.93 14.49 -6.33
C THR A 821 -6.27 15.49 -7.29
N MET A 822 -6.95 15.93 -8.36
CA MET A 822 -6.34 16.69 -9.45
C MET A 822 -5.91 18.10 -9.01
N CYS A 823 -4.62 18.38 -9.16
CA CYS A 823 -3.99 19.66 -8.87
C CYS A 823 -4.14 20.66 -10.03
N ALA A 824 -4.10 21.97 -9.73
CA ALA A 824 -4.19 23.02 -10.75
C ALA A 824 -3.03 22.97 -11.77
N GLU A 825 -1.85 22.50 -11.38
CA GLU A 825 -0.71 22.24 -12.28
C GLU A 825 -1.02 21.12 -13.30
N GLU A 826 -1.64 20.02 -12.85
CA GLU A 826 -1.99 18.88 -13.71
C GLU A 826 -3.05 19.28 -14.74
N LEU A 827 -4.09 19.99 -14.31
CA LEU A 827 -5.12 20.55 -15.18
C LEU A 827 -4.52 21.50 -16.23
N THR A 828 -3.64 22.41 -15.81
CA THR A 828 -2.96 23.36 -16.71
C THR A 828 -2.17 22.63 -17.79
N ASN A 829 -1.40 21.60 -17.40
CA ASN A 829 -0.64 20.79 -18.35
C ASN A 829 -1.54 20.00 -19.31
N GLN A 830 -2.64 19.41 -18.83
CA GLN A 830 -3.60 18.68 -19.65
C GLN A 830 -4.31 19.58 -20.67
N VAL A 831 -4.71 20.80 -20.27
CA VAL A 831 -5.29 21.83 -21.14
C VAL A 831 -4.34 22.20 -22.29
N LEU A 832 -3.07 22.47 -21.98
CA LEU A 832 -2.07 22.87 -22.97
C LEU A 832 -1.72 21.73 -23.93
N PHE A 833 -1.65 20.49 -23.42
CA PHE A 833 -1.46 19.28 -24.23
C PHE A 833 -2.63 19.07 -25.21
N MET A 834 -3.87 19.09 -24.74
CA MET A 834 -5.06 18.88 -25.58
C MET A 834 -5.30 19.97 -26.63
N ARG A 835 -4.65 21.14 -26.51
CA ARG A 835 -4.68 22.23 -27.50
C ARG A 835 -3.42 22.32 -28.36
N ASN A 836 -2.50 21.38 -28.26
CA ASN A 836 -1.22 21.37 -29.00
C ASN A 836 -0.44 22.70 -28.89
N VAL A 837 -0.55 23.40 -27.76
CA VAL A 837 0.16 24.67 -27.57
C VAL A 837 1.68 24.37 -27.58
N PRO A 838 2.49 25.00 -28.45
CA PRO A 838 3.91 24.71 -28.54
C PRO A 838 4.65 25.16 -27.27
N ALA A 839 5.76 24.48 -26.96
CA ALA A 839 6.68 24.93 -25.92
C ALA A 839 7.52 26.10 -26.45
N GLY A 840 7.05 27.33 -26.24
CA GLY A 840 7.93 28.48 -26.28
C GLY A 840 8.69 28.58 -24.94
N ASP A 841 10.02 28.78 -24.97
CA ASP A 841 10.88 28.95 -23.77
C ASP A 841 10.58 30.22 -22.93
N ARG A 842 9.39 30.82 -23.14
CA ARG A 842 9.11 32.20 -22.73
C ARG A 842 7.78 32.47 -22.02
N ASP A 843 6.86 31.51 -21.93
CA ASP A 843 5.53 31.74 -21.35
C ASP A 843 5.26 30.86 -20.11
N VAL A 844 4.89 31.51 -19.00
CA VAL A 844 4.33 30.83 -17.81
C VAL A 844 2.81 30.76 -17.98
N TRP A 845 2.22 29.60 -17.73
CA TRP A 845 0.77 29.38 -17.78
C TRP A 845 0.25 28.94 -16.42
N MET A 846 -0.91 29.45 -16.01
CA MET A 846 -1.60 29.04 -14.77
C MET A 846 -3.11 28.90 -15.00
N THR A 847 -3.76 28.06 -14.19
CA THR A 847 -5.23 28.01 -14.08
C THR A 847 -5.73 29.13 -13.15
N PHE A 848 -6.79 29.81 -13.58
CA PHE A 848 -7.50 30.81 -12.81
C PHE A 848 -8.95 30.36 -12.57
N GLU A 849 -9.45 30.60 -11.35
CA GLU A 849 -10.88 30.69 -11.06
C GLU A 849 -11.39 32.07 -11.50
N ALA A 850 -12.35 32.12 -12.42
CA ALA A 850 -13.03 33.34 -12.80
C ALA A 850 -14.48 33.32 -12.30
N ILE A 851 -14.96 34.42 -11.73
CA ILE A 851 -16.34 34.59 -11.24
C ILE A 851 -16.94 35.94 -11.72
N GLU A 852 -18.27 36.08 -11.62
CA GLU A 852 -19.01 37.27 -12.09
C GLU A 852 -18.71 37.60 -13.57
N ASP A 853 -18.62 36.55 -14.40
CA ASP A 853 -18.25 36.59 -15.82
C ASP A 853 -16.90 37.28 -16.10
N GLY A 854 -15.89 36.94 -15.28
CA GLY A 854 -14.52 37.41 -15.47
C GLY A 854 -14.29 38.85 -14.99
N GLN A 855 -15.17 39.39 -14.16
CA GLN A 855 -14.91 40.64 -13.43
C GLN A 855 -13.96 40.45 -12.23
N LEU A 856 -13.84 39.22 -11.75
CA LEU A 856 -13.02 38.80 -10.62
C LEU A 856 -12.33 37.48 -10.99
N GLU A 857 -11.00 37.45 -11.01
CA GLU A 857 -10.21 36.29 -11.42
C GLU A 857 -9.11 35.99 -10.40
N ARG A 858 -9.03 34.77 -9.87
CA ARG A 858 -8.04 34.35 -8.88
C ARG A 858 -7.11 33.29 -9.50
N PRO A 859 -5.78 33.48 -9.50
CA PRO A 859 -4.85 32.39 -9.83
C PRO A 859 -4.96 31.28 -8.78
N LEU A 860 -5.03 30.03 -9.23
CA LEU A 860 -4.97 28.86 -8.34
C LEU A 860 -3.50 28.52 -8.05
N HIS A 861 -3.20 28.11 -6.82
CA HIS A 861 -1.85 27.64 -6.49
C HIS A 861 -1.58 26.28 -7.17
N PRO A 862 -0.36 25.98 -7.68
CA PRO A 862 -0.09 24.74 -8.42
C PRO A 862 -0.56 23.44 -7.73
N LYS A 863 -0.45 23.37 -6.40
CA LYS A 863 -0.88 22.22 -5.57
C LYS A 863 -2.37 22.23 -5.17
N GLU A 864 -3.11 23.29 -5.49
CA GLU A 864 -4.51 23.46 -5.10
C GLU A 864 -5.43 22.47 -5.84
N LYS A 865 -6.39 21.85 -5.14
CA LYS A 865 -7.31 20.87 -5.71
C LYS A 865 -8.41 21.56 -6.53
N VAL A 866 -8.45 21.24 -7.82
CA VAL A 866 -9.34 21.91 -8.78
C VAL A 866 -10.81 21.62 -8.47
N LEU A 867 -11.13 20.38 -8.09
CA LEU A 867 -12.50 19.97 -7.81
C LEU A 867 -13.07 20.72 -6.60
N GLU A 868 -12.33 20.76 -5.49
CA GLU A 868 -12.76 21.44 -4.25
C GLU A 868 -13.15 22.91 -4.50
N GLN A 869 -12.34 23.64 -5.29
CA GLN A 869 -12.66 25.02 -5.63
C GLN A 869 -13.89 25.13 -6.54
N ALA A 870 -14.02 24.29 -7.56
CA ALA A 870 -15.21 24.29 -8.41
C ALA A 870 -16.50 24.02 -7.61
N LEU A 871 -16.43 23.16 -6.59
CA LEU A 871 -17.57 22.87 -5.70
C LEU A 871 -18.00 24.07 -4.83
N GLN A 872 -17.11 25.02 -4.51
CA GLN A 872 -17.50 26.21 -3.74
C GLN A 872 -18.47 27.13 -4.49
N TRP A 873 -18.48 27.09 -5.84
CA TRP A 873 -19.39 27.92 -6.65
C TRP A 873 -20.87 27.63 -6.39
N CYS A 874 -21.20 26.42 -5.93
CA CYS A 874 -22.56 26.02 -5.58
C CYS A 874 -23.16 26.83 -4.41
N LYS A 875 -22.30 27.52 -3.64
CA LYS A 875 -22.67 28.42 -2.54
C LYS A 875 -22.89 29.88 -3.01
N MET A 876 -22.58 30.19 -4.27
CA MET A 876 -22.78 31.53 -4.85
C MET A 876 -24.24 31.76 -5.25
N ALA A 877 -24.65 33.03 -5.31
CA ALA A 877 -25.97 33.43 -5.78
C ALA A 877 -26.20 33.11 -7.28
N ASP A 878 -25.15 33.24 -8.10
CA ASP A 878 -25.12 32.81 -9.50
C ASP A 878 -23.85 31.96 -9.77
N PRO A 879 -23.96 30.62 -9.66
CA PRO A 879 -22.86 29.71 -9.99
C PRO A 879 -22.51 29.68 -11.48
N SER A 880 -23.39 30.14 -12.38
CA SER A 880 -23.18 30.07 -13.83
C SER A 880 -22.24 31.16 -14.37
N SER A 881 -22.05 32.21 -13.57
CA SER A 881 -21.04 33.26 -13.78
C SER A 881 -19.61 32.79 -13.50
N ALA A 882 -19.43 31.62 -12.87
CA ALA A 882 -18.14 31.03 -12.51
C ALA A 882 -17.63 30.04 -13.57
N TYR A 883 -16.30 29.96 -13.74
CA TYR A 883 -15.62 29.06 -14.69
C TYR A 883 -14.11 28.97 -14.40
N LEU A 884 -13.44 27.94 -14.93
CA LEU A 884 -11.98 27.84 -14.95
C LEU A 884 -11.43 28.37 -16.28
N VAL A 885 -10.32 29.11 -16.22
CA VAL A 885 -9.62 29.61 -17.41
C VAL A 885 -8.10 29.51 -17.25
N VAL A 886 -7.42 28.91 -18.22
CA VAL A 886 -5.95 28.79 -18.27
C VAL A 886 -5.38 29.97 -19.05
N LYS A 887 -4.49 30.75 -18.42
CA LYS A 887 -3.94 32.00 -19.00
C LYS A 887 -2.42 32.09 -18.87
N ARG A 888 -1.82 32.87 -19.77
CA ARG A 888 -0.42 33.30 -19.71
C ARG A 888 -0.20 34.34 -18.62
N VAL A 889 0.96 34.30 -17.98
CA VAL A 889 1.40 35.24 -16.95
C VAL A 889 2.76 35.82 -17.34
N PRO A 890 2.99 37.15 -17.27
CA PRO A 890 4.24 37.76 -17.73
C PRO A 890 5.47 37.27 -16.95
N LYS A 891 6.61 37.12 -17.65
CA LYS A 891 7.83 36.49 -17.08
C LYS A 891 8.25 37.05 -15.71
N GLY A 892 8.32 38.37 -15.56
CA GLY A 892 8.82 39.01 -14.34
C GLY A 892 7.91 38.80 -13.11
N GLU A 893 6.65 38.46 -13.34
CA GLU A 893 5.61 38.36 -12.31
C GLU A 893 5.31 36.88 -12.02
N GLY A 894 5.08 36.09 -13.08
CA GLY A 894 4.86 34.64 -12.98
C GLY A 894 6.04 33.88 -12.38
N ILE A 895 7.29 34.30 -12.65
CA ILE A 895 8.46 33.72 -11.97
C ILE A 895 8.44 34.06 -10.48
N ASN A 896 8.17 35.32 -10.11
CA ASN A 896 8.19 35.74 -8.71
C ASN A 896 7.05 35.15 -7.86
N ILE A 897 5.92 34.75 -8.45
CA ILE A 897 4.87 33.97 -7.79
C ILE A 897 5.36 32.55 -7.43
N LEU A 898 6.32 32.02 -8.18
CA LEU A 898 6.71 30.61 -8.17
C LEU A 898 8.16 30.35 -7.71
N THR A 899 8.96 31.39 -7.44
CA THR A 899 10.36 31.26 -6.98
C THR A 899 10.57 31.60 -5.50
N SER A 900 11.23 30.65 -4.84
CA SER A 900 11.45 30.58 -3.40
C SER A 900 12.76 31.21 -2.95
N TYR A 901 12.83 32.54 -2.99
CA TYR A 901 13.81 33.25 -2.17
C TYR A 901 13.19 33.53 -0.80
N LYS A 902 13.86 33.06 0.28
CA LYS A 902 13.53 33.44 1.66
C LYS A 902 13.68 34.95 1.79
N SER A 903 12.55 35.63 1.92
CA SER A 903 12.48 37.06 2.23
C SER A 903 11.39 37.21 3.28
N GLU A 904 11.68 37.90 4.37
CA GLU A 904 10.68 38.20 5.39
C GLU A 904 9.57 39.05 4.73
N ILE A 905 8.33 38.56 4.74
CA ILE A 905 7.26 39.13 3.91
C ILE A 905 6.71 40.39 4.59
N MET A 906 7.44 41.50 4.41
CA MET A 906 7.11 42.83 4.90
C MET A 906 6.76 43.79 3.76
N LYS A 907 5.74 43.44 2.95
CA LYS A 907 5.25 44.33 1.90
C LYS A 907 4.45 45.49 2.52
N VAL A 908 4.89 46.73 2.31
CA VAL A 908 4.18 47.96 2.72
C VAL A 908 3.90 48.83 1.48
N GLY A 909 2.73 49.48 1.44
CA GLY A 909 2.41 50.44 0.37
C GLY A 909 1.11 51.21 0.60
N LEU A 910 0.87 52.22 -0.24
CA LEU A 910 -0.38 52.98 -0.27
C LEU A 910 -1.32 52.32 -1.29
N LEU A 911 -2.58 52.08 -0.90
CA LEU A 911 -3.63 51.53 -1.76
C LEU A 911 -4.89 52.38 -1.62
N LYS A 912 -5.64 52.52 -2.73
CA LYS A 912 -6.97 53.15 -2.71
C LYS A 912 -8.01 52.08 -2.37
N CYS A 913 -8.55 52.13 -1.17
CA CYS A 913 -9.37 51.09 -0.56
C CYS A 913 -10.84 51.51 -0.37
N ARG A 914 -11.75 50.53 -0.41
CA ARG A 914 -13.15 50.63 0.01
C ARG A 914 -13.58 49.34 0.71
N GLU A 915 -14.27 49.45 1.84
CA GLU A 915 -14.78 48.33 2.64
C GLU A 915 -16.30 48.19 2.46
N GLU A 916 -16.81 46.97 2.39
CA GLU A 916 -18.23 46.66 2.35
C GLU A 916 -18.57 45.48 3.29
N PRO A 917 -19.48 45.63 4.27
CA PRO A 917 -20.15 46.88 4.67
C PRO A 917 -19.16 47.88 5.33
N PRO A 918 -19.29 49.20 5.06
CA PRO A 918 -18.34 50.21 5.54
C PRO A 918 -18.45 50.39 7.06
N LYS A 919 -17.49 49.86 7.82
CA LYS A 919 -17.43 49.94 9.29
C LYS A 919 -16.37 50.93 9.77
N LEU A 920 -15.24 51.03 9.05
CA LEU A 920 -14.16 51.98 9.35
C LEU A 920 -14.00 53.06 8.27
N LEU A 921 -14.16 52.70 7.00
CA LEU A 921 -14.04 53.63 5.87
C LEU A 921 -15.36 54.36 5.65
N GLN A 922 -15.50 55.57 6.20
CA GLN A 922 -16.73 56.36 6.06
C GLN A 922 -17.00 56.77 4.60
N GLY A 923 -18.11 56.26 4.05
CA GLY A 923 -18.68 56.65 2.76
C GLY A 923 -18.24 55.80 1.56
N ASN A 924 -19.10 55.73 0.54
CA ASN A 924 -18.97 54.83 -0.62
C ASN A 924 -17.89 55.25 -1.66
N ARG A 925 -16.86 55.98 -1.25
CA ARG A 925 -15.75 56.44 -2.12
C ARG A 925 -14.44 55.74 -1.71
N PHE A 926 -13.58 55.46 -2.68
CA PHE A 926 -12.26 54.91 -2.41
C PHE A 926 -11.39 55.94 -1.67
N GLN A 927 -10.76 55.53 -0.57
CA GLN A 927 -9.86 56.33 0.26
C GLN A 927 -8.43 55.81 0.12
N GLU A 928 -7.43 56.67 0.08
CA GLU A 928 -6.02 56.23 0.05
C GLU A 928 -5.55 55.92 1.48
N ARG A 929 -5.01 54.71 1.71
CA ARG A 929 -4.57 54.23 3.03
C ARG A 929 -3.28 53.39 2.91
N SER A 930 -2.50 53.36 3.98
CA SER A 930 -1.34 52.48 4.09
C SER A 930 -1.76 51.06 4.47
N PHE A 931 -1.25 50.07 3.74
CA PHE A 931 -1.39 48.65 4.08
C PHE A 931 -0.01 48.01 4.27
N GLN A 932 0.04 47.00 5.14
CA GLN A 932 1.22 46.18 5.38
C GLN A 932 0.84 44.70 5.43
N ILE A 933 1.65 43.83 4.82
CA ILE A 933 1.66 42.38 5.11
C ILE A 933 2.74 42.11 6.17
N LYS A 934 2.41 41.28 7.16
CA LYS A 934 3.34 40.74 8.17
C LYS A 934 2.74 39.44 8.74
N GLU A 935 3.53 38.41 9.00
CA GLU A 935 3.10 37.19 9.74
C GLU A 935 1.77 36.57 9.25
N HIS A 936 1.62 36.39 7.93
CA HIS A 936 0.37 35.90 7.29
C HIS A 936 -0.89 36.75 7.56
N LYS A 937 -0.74 37.99 8.01
CA LYS A 937 -1.80 38.99 8.18
C LYS A 937 -1.67 40.14 7.19
N LEU A 938 -2.81 40.71 6.81
CA LEU A 938 -2.92 42.04 6.22
C LEU A 938 -3.29 43.03 7.33
N LEU A 939 -2.57 44.15 7.39
CA LEU A 939 -2.71 45.21 8.38
C LEU A 939 -3.09 46.52 7.67
N LEU A 940 -4.11 47.22 8.20
CA LEU A 940 -4.44 48.59 7.84
C LEU A 940 -3.71 49.55 8.79
N LEU A 941 -2.90 50.46 8.26
CA LEU A 941 -2.14 51.45 9.04
C LEU A 941 -2.71 52.86 8.83
N LYS A 942 -2.64 53.68 9.89
CA LYS A 942 -3.12 55.07 9.87
C LYS A 942 -2.23 55.98 9.00
N ASP A 943 -0.92 55.76 9.04
CA ASP A 943 0.09 56.42 8.21
C ASP A 943 1.25 55.45 7.92
N LYS A 944 2.40 55.94 7.41
CA LYS A 944 3.60 55.10 7.14
C LYS A 944 4.54 54.90 8.36
N LYS A 945 4.20 55.43 9.54
CA LYS A 945 5.05 55.37 10.75
C LYS A 945 4.36 54.75 11.96
N SER A 946 3.06 54.52 11.90
CA SER A 946 2.28 53.93 12.98
C SER A 946 2.58 52.44 13.16
N ILE A 947 3.09 52.08 14.34
CA ILE A 947 3.44 50.70 14.72
C ILE A 947 2.16 49.87 15.03
N LYS A 948 1.03 50.53 15.36
CA LYS A 948 -0.21 49.87 15.76
C LYS A 948 -1.25 49.91 14.62
N PRO A 949 -1.75 48.76 14.14
CA PRO A 949 -2.74 48.73 13.07
C PRO A 949 -4.12 49.22 13.53
N GLU A 950 -4.87 49.86 12.63
CA GLU A 950 -6.28 50.18 12.84
C GLU A 950 -7.17 48.92 12.70
N LYS A 951 -6.72 47.94 11.91
CA LYS A 951 -7.39 46.65 11.70
C LYS A 951 -6.41 45.61 11.15
N GLU A 952 -6.60 44.35 11.53
CA GLU A 952 -5.88 43.21 10.96
C GLU A 952 -6.86 42.17 10.37
N TRP A 953 -6.37 41.40 9.40
CA TRP A 953 -7.08 40.27 8.79
C TRP A 953 -6.11 39.10 8.55
N SER A 954 -6.50 37.86 8.85
CA SER A 954 -5.69 36.68 8.55
C SER A 954 -5.82 36.27 7.08
N LEU A 955 -4.71 36.23 6.36
CA LEU A 955 -4.68 35.92 4.92
C LEU A 955 -5.01 34.46 4.64
N LYS A 956 -4.73 33.53 5.56
CA LYS A 956 -5.09 32.10 5.44
C LYS A 956 -6.60 31.86 5.41
N SER A 957 -7.42 32.87 5.73
CA SER A 957 -8.90 32.82 5.72
C SER A 957 -9.56 33.67 4.62
N MET A 958 -8.79 34.20 3.67
CA MET A 958 -9.29 35.16 2.67
C MET A 958 -9.07 34.68 1.24
N LYS A 959 -10.05 34.90 0.35
CA LYS A 959 -9.87 34.71 -1.10
C LYS A 959 -9.57 36.05 -1.76
N ILE A 960 -8.59 36.06 -2.67
CA ILE A 960 -8.04 37.27 -3.27
C ILE A 960 -8.22 37.16 -4.79
N TYR A 961 -9.07 38.03 -5.35
CA TYR A 961 -9.40 38.05 -6.77
C TYR A 961 -8.81 39.30 -7.42
N ILE A 962 -8.11 39.14 -8.54
CA ILE A 962 -7.73 40.22 -9.44
C ILE A 962 -9.02 40.79 -10.05
N GLY A 963 -9.14 42.12 -10.11
CA GLY A 963 -10.33 42.82 -10.56
C GLY A 963 -11.20 43.39 -9.43
N ILE A 964 -12.13 44.26 -9.82
CA ILE A 964 -13.15 44.89 -8.96
C ILE A 964 -14.44 44.99 -9.76
N ARG A 965 -15.57 44.68 -9.13
CA ARG A 965 -16.92 44.77 -9.74
C ARG A 965 -17.16 46.12 -10.42
N ARG A 966 -17.57 46.10 -11.69
CA ARG A 966 -17.77 47.32 -12.51
C ARG A 966 -18.72 48.34 -11.87
N LYS A 967 -19.71 47.86 -11.10
CA LYS A 967 -20.69 48.67 -10.34
C LYS A 967 -20.05 49.64 -9.32
N LEU A 968 -18.85 49.34 -8.82
CA LEU A 968 -18.20 50.10 -7.74
C LEU A 968 -17.46 51.37 -8.21
N LYS A 969 -17.25 51.55 -9.53
CA LYS A 969 -16.52 52.67 -10.14
C LYS A 969 -15.12 52.87 -9.52
N ALA A 970 -14.26 51.86 -9.67
CA ALA A 970 -12.88 51.90 -9.19
C ALA A 970 -12.07 53.07 -9.82
N PRO A 971 -11.16 53.72 -9.07
CA PRO A 971 -10.36 54.84 -9.56
C PRO A 971 -9.27 54.44 -10.58
N THR A 972 -8.87 53.17 -10.63
CA THR A 972 -7.97 52.61 -11.63
C THR A 972 -8.51 51.25 -12.10
N ARG A 973 -8.01 50.75 -13.24
CA ARG A 973 -8.29 49.38 -13.71
C ARG A 973 -7.48 48.31 -12.97
N TRP A 974 -6.46 48.74 -12.22
CA TRP A 974 -5.50 47.88 -11.52
C TRP A 974 -5.98 47.58 -10.10
N GLY A 975 -7.16 46.95 -10.03
CA GLY A 975 -7.84 46.63 -8.78
C GLY A 975 -7.74 45.15 -8.43
N PHE A 976 -7.89 44.84 -7.14
CA PHE A 976 -8.13 43.50 -6.62
C PHE A 976 -9.13 43.55 -5.47
N THR A 977 -9.80 42.43 -5.23
CA THR A 977 -10.87 42.27 -4.24
C THR A 977 -10.49 41.16 -3.26
N VAL A 978 -10.33 41.52 -2.00
CA VAL A 978 -10.10 40.58 -0.89
C VAL A 978 -11.45 40.26 -0.24
N MET A 979 -11.83 38.99 -0.23
CA MET A 979 -13.13 38.52 0.27
C MET A 979 -12.98 37.57 1.46
N SER A 980 -13.91 37.72 2.40
CA SER A 980 -14.15 36.83 3.55
C SER A 980 -15.66 36.72 3.78
N ASP A 981 -16.12 35.71 4.52
CA ASP A 981 -17.56 35.44 4.75
C ASP A 981 -18.37 36.61 5.33
N LYS A 982 -17.70 37.61 5.92
CA LYS A 982 -18.33 38.72 6.66
C LYS A 982 -17.92 40.12 6.17
N HIS A 983 -16.93 40.24 5.28
CA HIS A 983 -16.41 41.52 4.79
C HIS A 983 -15.78 41.38 3.40
N GLN A 984 -15.98 42.38 2.53
CA GLN A 984 -15.28 42.55 1.26
C GLN A 984 -14.46 43.85 1.27
N LEU A 985 -13.22 43.78 0.77
CA LEU A 985 -12.28 44.90 0.73
C LEU A 985 -11.76 45.04 -0.70
N PHE A 986 -12.09 46.17 -1.34
CA PHE A 986 -11.71 46.49 -2.71
C PHE A 986 -10.48 47.41 -2.69
N LEU A 987 -9.38 47.01 -3.33
CA LEU A 987 -8.07 47.66 -3.26
C LEU A 987 -7.56 48.00 -4.66
N CYS A 988 -7.08 49.22 -4.88
CA CYS A 988 -6.60 49.68 -6.19
C CYS A 988 -5.15 50.17 -6.12
N CYS A 989 -4.32 49.64 -7.03
CA CYS A 989 -2.96 50.07 -7.30
C CYS A 989 -2.92 51.20 -8.33
N SER A 990 -1.76 51.86 -8.50
CA SER A 990 -1.55 52.88 -9.52
C SER A 990 -1.22 52.28 -10.90
N CYS A 991 -0.51 51.14 -10.94
CA CYS A 991 -0.09 50.47 -12.17
C CYS A 991 -0.23 48.94 -12.11
N GLU A 992 0.01 48.27 -13.25
CA GLU A 992 -0.08 46.81 -13.42
C GLU A 992 1.00 46.07 -12.62
N ALA A 993 2.24 46.56 -12.63
CA ALA A 993 3.35 45.97 -11.88
C ALA A 993 3.11 46.01 -10.36
N GLU A 994 2.53 47.10 -9.83
CA GLU A 994 2.12 47.16 -8.41
C GLU A 994 1.03 46.14 -8.08
N LEU A 995 0.06 45.92 -8.98
CA LEU A 995 -0.99 44.91 -8.81
C LEU A 995 -0.37 43.51 -8.71
N TRP A 996 0.53 43.14 -9.63
CA TRP A 996 1.18 41.83 -9.59
C TRP A 996 2.16 41.65 -8.43
N ASP A 997 2.88 42.69 -8.02
CA ASP A 997 3.75 42.68 -6.84
C ASP A 997 2.94 42.47 -5.53
N TRP A 998 1.80 43.15 -5.39
CA TRP A 998 0.86 42.89 -4.29
C TRP A 998 0.29 41.47 -4.34
N ILE A 999 -0.23 41.01 -5.48
CA ILE A 999 -0.77 39.64 -5.64
C ILE A 999 0.28 38.57 -5.33
N THR A 1000 1.53 38.76 -5.79
CA THR A 1000 2.67 37.90 -5.46
C THR A 1000 2.94 37.86 -3.96
N SER A 1001 2.97 39.03 -3.31
CA SER A 1001 3.16 39.15 -1.87
C SER A 1001 2.06 38.45 -1.07
N PHE A 1002 0.81 38.52 -1.53
CA PHE A 1002 -0.31 37.81 -0.92
C PHE A 1002 -0.22 36.29 -1.10
N LEU A 1003 0.04 35.80 -2.32
CA LEU A 1003 0.16 34.35 -2.58
C LEU A 1003 1.30 33.72 -1.76
N LYS A 1004 2.44 34.41 -1.62
CA LYS A 1004 3.54 34.01 -0.73
C LYS A 1004 3.14 34.02 0.75
N ALA A 1005 2.34 35.00 1.19
CA ALA A 1005 1.85 35.05 2.57
C ALA A 1005 0.74 34.02 2.88
N GLN A 1006 0.17 33.34 1.89
CA GLN A 1006 -0.87 32.33 2.04
C GLN A 1006 -0.36 30.88 2.06
N ASN A 1007 0.85 30.61 1.54
CA ASN A 1007 1.38 29.25 1.36
C ASN A 1007 2.73 29.08 2.07
N ASP A 1008 2.84 28.09 2.96
CA ASP A 1008 4.01 27.92 3.85
C ASP A 1008 5.13 27.02 3.25
N ASP A 1009 4.88 26.34 2.13
CA ASP A 1009 5.75 25.32 1.55
C ASP A 1009 6.49 25.83 0.29
N PRO A 1010 7.81 26.10 0.36
CA PRO A 1010 8.58 26.78 -0.69
C PRO A 1010 9.22 25.83 -1.73
N GLY A 1011 8.66 24.64 -1.97
CA GLY A 1011 9.14 23.77 -3.06
C GLY A 1011 8.97 24.39 -4.45
N PRO A 1012 10.02 24.44 -5.32
CA PRO A 1012 9.87 25.01 -6.66
C PRO A 1012 8.95 24.13 -7.52
N PRO A 1013 7.90 24.69 -8.16
CA PRO A 1013 6.98 23.93 -9.01
C PRO A 1013 7.70 23.45 -10.28
N VAL A 1014 7.44 22.22 -10.70
CA VAL A 1014 8.22 21.52 -11.72
C VAL A 1014 7.69 21.84 -13.13
N LEU A 1015 7.60 23.13 -13.45
CA LEU A 1015 7.19 23.64 -14.77
C LEU A 1015 8.27 23.49 -15.85
N ARG A 1016 9.06 22.41 -15.80
CA ARG A 1016 9.67 21.84 -17.01
C ARG A 1016 8.63 20.91 -17.64
N ARG A 1017 8.50 20.94 -18.97
CA ARG A 1017 7.77 19.87 -19.66
C ARG A 1017 8.41 18.54 -19.33
N HIS A 1018 7.66 17.70 -18.62
CA HIS A 1018 7.85 16.26 -18.64
C HIS A 1018 7.98 15.79 -20.10
N SER A 1019 8.94 14.88 -20.31
CA SER A 1019 9.15 14.27 -21.62
C SER A 1019 7.88 13.56 -22.10
N SER A 1020 7.71 13.37 -23.41
CA SER A 1020 6.63 12.52 -23.95
C SER A 1020 6.65 11.11 -23.34
N SER A 1021 7.81 10.63 -22.88
CA SER A 1021 7.98 9.39 -22.12
C SER A 1021 7.32 9.36 -20.74
N ASP A 1022 7.01 10.51 -20.13
CA ASP A 1022 6.38 10.58 -18.81
C ASP A 1022 4.86 10.73 -18.87
N ILE A 1023 4.33 11.45 -19.87
CA ILE A 1023 2.89 11.50 -20.14
C ILE A 1023 2.34 10.09 -20.39
N SER A 1024 3.14 9.22 -21.03
CA SER A 1024 2.81 7.79 -21.25
C SER A 1024 2.64 6.96 -19.97
N LYS A 1025 2.98 7.50 -18.78
CA LYS A 1025 2.87 6.82 -17.48
C LYS A 1025 1.58 7.17 -16.71
N GLN A 1026 0.77 8.13 -17.17
CA GLN A 1026 -0.49 8.48 -16.50
C GLN A 1026 -1.56 7.39 -16.70
N LYS A 1027 -1.94 6.71 -15.60
CA LYS A 1027 -2.93 5.62 -15.59
C LYS A 1027 -4.39 6.12 -15.64
N PHE A 1028 -4.81 6.77 -16.72
CA PHE A 1028 -6.24 6.96 -17.02
C PHE A 1028 -6.55 6.72 -18.50
N GLY A 1029 -7.60 5.93 -18.76
CA GLY A 1029 -8.05 5.58 -20.11
C GLY A 1029 -8.77 6.74 -20.80
N THR A 1030 -8.02 7.67 -21.38
CA THR A 1030 -8.54 8.76 -22.22
C THR A 1030 -8.96 8.25 -23.59
N MET A 1031 -10.17 7.68 -23.66
CA MET A 1031 -10.81 7.37 -24.95
C MET A 1031 -11.02 8.68 -25.74
N PRO A 1032 -10.49 8.81 -26.98
CA PRO A 1032 -10.68 10.03 -27.76
C PRO A 1032 -12.15 10.18 -28.17
N LEU A 1033 -12.72 11.37 -27.94
CA LEU A 1033 -14.08 11.70 -28.38
C LEU A 1033 -14.10 11.92 -29.89
N VAL A 1034 -14.43 10.87 -30.64
CA VAL A 1034 -14.63 10.93 -32.09
C VAL A 1034 -15.92 11.71 -32.40
N PRO A 1035 -15.90 12.74 -33.27
CA PRO A 1035 -17.08 13.51 -33.62
C PRO A 1035 -17.97 12.72 -34.60
N ILE A 1036 -18.99 12.04 -34.08
CA ILE A 1036 -20.02 11.37 -34.89
C ILE A 1036 -21.12 12.40 -35.24
N ARG A 1037 -21.43 12.54 -36.54
CA ARG A 1037 -22.62 13.27 -37.02
C ARG A 1037 -23.77 12.27 -37.21
N GLY A 1038 -24.97 12.65 -36.77
CA GLY A 1038 -26.16 11.79 -36.78
C GLY A 1038 -26.25 10.91 -35.52
N ASP A 1039 -27.39 10.75 -34.85
CA ASP A 1039 -28.72 11.31 -35.12
C ASP A 1039 -29.43 11.69 -33.79
N GLU A 1040 -30.43 12.58 -33.82
CA GLU A 1040 -30.97 13.16 -32.58
C GLU A 1040 -32.05 12.30 -31.89
N SER A 1041 -31.67 11.63 -30.80
CA SER A 1041 -32.63 11.13 -29.79
C SER A 1041 -32.07 11.07 -28.36
N ASN A 1042 -31.53 12.20 -27.89
CA ASN A 1042 -31.35 12.58 -26.47
C ASN A 1042 -30.75 11.56 -25.46
N SER A 1043 -29.41 11.51 -25.41
CA SER A 1043 -28.68 11.14 -24.17
C SER A 1043 -27.36 11.93 -24.03
N SER A 1044 -27.43 13.26 -24.05
CA SER A 1044 -26.24 14.12 -23.92
C SER A 1044 -25.72 14.17 -22.48
N LEU A 1045 -24.42 13.87 -22.29
CA LEU A 1045 -23.72 14.13 -21.03
C LEU A 1045 -23.62 15.64 -20.81
N LEU A 1046 -24.27 16.13 -19.76
CA LEU A 1046 -24.24 17.55 -19.37
C LEU A 1046 -22.95 17.86 -18.60
N SER A 1047 -22.29 18.97 -18.92
CA SER A 1047 -21.19 19.48 -18.10
C SER A 1047 -21.69 20.03 -16.76
N ALA A 1048 -20.80 20.12 -15.76
CA ALA A 1048 -21.15 20.72 -14.46
C ALA A 1048 -21.76 22.13 -14.61
N ASN A 1049 -21.25 22.97 -15.52
CA ASN A 1049 -21.76 24.32 -15.79
C ASN A 1049 -23.18 24.30 -16.37
N GLN A 1050 -23.48 23.35 -17.27
CA GLN A 1050 -24.80 23.21 -17.88
C GLN A 1050 -25.84 22.69 -16.87
N THR A 1051 -25.42 21.80 -15.97
CA THR A 1051 -26.25 21.33 -14.85
C THR A 1051 -26.49 22.43 -13.81
N LEU A 1052 -25.46 23.22 -13.46
CA LEU A 1052 -25.59 24.39 -12.59
C LEU A 1052 -26.58 25.43 -13.14
N ARG A 1053 -26.56 25.71 -14.45
CA ARG A 1053 -27.56 26.59 -15.10
C ARG A 1053 -28.98 26.04 -14.95
N LYS A 1054 -29.21 24.78 -15.33
CA LYS A 1054 -30.53 24.14 -15.19
C LYS A 1054 -31.06 24.13 -13.75
N LEU A 1055 -30.18 24.00 -12.75
CA LEU A 1055 -30.52 24.07 -11.33
C LEU A 1055 -30.80 25.50 -10.84
N HIS A 1056 -30.04 26.50 -11.31
CA HIS A 1056 -30.33 27.92 -11.06
C HIS A 1056 -31.70 28.31 -11.61
N ASP A 1057 -32.01 27.91 -12.85
CA ASP A 1057 -33.27 28.26 -13.50
C ASP A 1057 -34.47 27.61 -12.79
N ARG A 1058 -34.33 26.33 -12.38
CA ARG A 1058 -35.30 25.65 -11.49
C ARG A 1058 -35.49 26.40 -10.16
N ARG A 1059 -34.42 26.86 -9.50
CA ARG A 1059 -34.51 27.66 -8.26
C ARG A 1059 -35.24 28.99 -8.50
N THR A 1060 -34.89 29.72 -9.55
CA THR A 1060 -35.52 31.01 -9.90
C THR A 1060 -37.01 30.85 -10.16
N LEU A 1061 -37.43 29.79 -10.86
CA LEU A 1061 -38.83 29.47 -11.08
C LEU A 1061 -39.57 29.08 -9.78
N SER A 1062 -38.90 28.41 -8.83
CA SER A 1062 -39.53 28.02 -7.55
C SER A 1062 -39.84 29.20 -6.63
N MET A 1063 -39.15 30.34 -6.77
CA MET A 1063 -39.37 31.53 -5.92
C MET A 1063 -40.60 32.37 -6.32
N TYR A 1064 -41.37 31.97 -7.33
CA TYR A 1064 -42.54 32.72 -7.81
C TYR A 1064 -43.91 32.17 -7.35
N PHE A 1065 -43.94 31.25 -6.37
CA PHE A 1065 -45.18 30.75 -5.77
C PHE A 1065 -45.32 31.14 -4.28
N PRO A 1066 -46.26 32.05 -3.92
CA PRO A 1066 -46.53 32.36 -2.52
C PRO A 1066 -47.38 31.26 -1.86
N MET A 1067 -46.77 30.49 -0.96
CA MET A 1067 -47.51 29.55 -0.10
C MET A 1067 -48.45 30.32 0.85
N LYS A 1068 -49.71 29.88 0.94
CA LYS A 1068 -50.60 30.30 2.02
C LYS A 1068 -50.15 29.66 3.33
N VAL A 1069 -50.08 30.47 4.39
CA VAL A 1069 -49.90 29.99 5.77
C VAL A 1069 -51.27 29.61 6.34
N GLN A 1070 -51.33 28.50 7.07
CA GLN A 1070 -52.36 28.24 8.08
C GLN A 1070 -51.67 27.94 9.42
N GLN A 1071 -52.37 28.24 10.51
CA GLN A 1071 -51.86 28.15 11.89
C GLN A 1071 -52.40 26.91 12.58
N ASP A 1072 -51.61 26.34 13.50
CA ASP A 1072 -52.05 25.29 14.42
C ASP A 1072 -52.98 25.82 15.50
N SER A 1073 -53.97 25.02 15.89
CA SER A 1073 -54.59 25.03 17.22
C SER A 1073 -55.33 23.71 17.49
N PHE A 1074 -54.97 23.02 18.58
CA PHE A 1074 -55.71 21.87 19.11
C PHE A 1074 -57.00 22.32 19.83
N GLU A 1075 -58.05 21.50 19.78
CA GLU A 1075 -58.86 21.13 20.97
C GLU A 1075 -59.71 19.86 20.71
N GLU A 1076 -60.33 19.29 21.76
CA GLU A 1076 -60.85 17.90 21.81
C GLU A 1076 -62.39 17.76 21.92
N ARG A 1077 -62.93 16.63 21.38
CA ARG A 1077 -64.23 15.95 21.72
C ARG A 1077 -65.56 16.63 21.28
N PRO A 1078 -66.71 15.89 21.25
CA PRO A 1078 -66.91 14.49 20.82
C PRO A 1078 -68.21 14.25 19.97
N GLU A 1079 -68.42 12.98 19.54
CA GLU A 1079 -69.72 12.30 19.30
C GLU A 1079 -70.77 12.81 18.27
N SER A 1080 -70.71 12.26 17.04
CA SER A 1080 -71.81 11.51 16.33
C SER A 1080 -73.18 12.17 15.98
N PRO A 1081 -74.09 11.53 15.18
CA PRO A 1081 -74.01 10.27 14.42
C PRO A 1081 -74.33 10.43 12.90
N ASP A 1082 -74.74 9.32 12.24
CA ASP A 1082 -75.33 9.19 10.88
C ASP A 1082 -74.39 9.50 9.69
N LEU A 1083 -74.08 8.59 8.75
CA LEU A 1083 -74.67 7.30 8.28
C LEU A 1083 -73.55 6.23 8.03
N PRO A 1084 -73.84 4.97 7.61
CA PRO A 1084 -73.22 3.79 8.24
C PRO A 1084 -71.94 3.18 7.60
N GLU A 1085 -71.30 2.39 8.45
CA GLU A 1085 -70.20 1.41 8.24
C GLU A 1085 -70.64 0.08 8.95
N PRO A 1086 -69.88 -1.04 8.96
CA PRO A 1086 -68.66 -1.42 8.21
C PRO A 1086 -68.65 -2.90 7.69
N LEU A 1087 -67.45 -3.38 7.28
CA LEU A 1087 -66.93 -4.77 7.25
C LEU A 1087 -67.09 -5.68 5.99
N TYR A 1088 -65.93 -5.99 5.40
CA TYR A 1088 -65.43 -7.28 4.86
C TYR A 1088 -66.26 -8.21 3.93
N GLU A 1089 -65.76 -8.37 2.70
CA GLU A 1089 -65.48 -9.63 1.94
C GLU A 1089 -64.34 -9.27 0.97
N GLU A 1090 -63.17 -9.92 0.94
CA GLU A 1090 -62.79 -11.28 0.47
C GLU A 1090 -62.70 -11.48 -1.07
N VAL A 1091 -61.45 -11.70 -1.51
CA VAL A 1091 -60.92 -12.54 -2.62
C VAL A 1091 -61.85 -12.94 -3.80
N GLY A 1092 -61.46 -12.62 -5.05
CA GLY A 1092 -62.08 -13.27 -6.23
C GLY A 1092 -61.64 -12.84 -7.66
N ASP A 1093 -60.61 -13.50 -8.20
CA ASP A 1093 -60.45 -14.05 -9.57
C ASP A 1093 -60.89 -13.36 -10.92
N PHE A 1094 -60.02 -13.57 -11.92
CA PHE A 1094 -60.23 -13.74 -13.38
C PHE A 1094 -60.99 -12.72 -14.26
N GLY A 1095 -60.35 -12.35 -15.39
CA GLY A 1095 -60.87 -12.86 -16.68
C GLY A 1095 -61.06 -11.92 -17.89
N LEU A 1096 -60.15 -12.05 -18.88
CA LEU A 1096 -60.46 -12.15 -20.33
C LEU A 1096 -61.47 -11.19 -21.00
N GLN A 1097 -61.01 -9.98 -21.36
CA GLN A 1097 -61.18 -9.39 -22.70
C GLN A 1097 -59.83 -8.77 -23.09
N VAL A 1098 -59.30 -8.86 -24.31
CA VAL A 1098 -59.93 -9.08 -25.62
C VAL A 1098 -59.29 -10.25 -26.38
N LEU A 1099 -60.12 -11.15 -26.93
CA LEU A 1099 -59.74 -12.10 -27.99
C LEU A 1099 -60.81 -12.06 -29.11
N LYS A 1100 -60.63 -11.15 -30.06
CA LYS A 1100 -61.33 -11.00 -31.35
C LYS A 1100 -60.46 -10.08 -32.21
N SER A 1101 -59.92 -10.47 -33.37
CA SER A 1101 -59.92 -11.76 -34.07
C SER A 1101 -58.54 -11.87 -34.77
N LEU A 1102 -57.94 -13.04 -35.07
CA LEU A 1102 -58.29 -13.93 -36.20
C LEU A 1102 -58.71 -13.14 -37.46
N GLU A 1103 -58.11 -13.34 -38.64
CA GLU A 1103 -57.36 -14.50 -39.14
C GLU A 1103 -56.55 -14.10 -40.40
N THR A 1104 -55.74 -15.02 -40.96
CA THR A 1104 -55.13 -14.98 -42.32
C THR A 1104 -54.06 -13.91 -42.62
N SER A 1105 -53.05 -14.13 -43.48
CA SER A 1105 -52.45 -15.38 -44.03
C SER A 1105 -51.22 -15.08 -44.91
N PHE A 1106 -50.35 -16.08 -45.12
CA PHE A 1106 -49.37 -16.22 -46.24
C PHE A 1106 -48.20 -15.20 -46.25
N LEU A 1107 -46.91 -15.61 -46.24
CA LEU A 1107 -46.08 -16.54 -47.05
C LEU A 1107 -45.35 -15.84 -48.22
N SER A 1108 -44.06 -16.16 -48.36
CA SER A 1108 -43.24 -15.96 -49.58
C SER A 1108 -42.91 -14.48 -49.94
N ASN A 1109 -41.94 -14.13 -50.80
CA ASN A 1109 -40.83 -14.94 -51.34
C ASN A 1109 -39.60 -14.10 -51.74
N SER A 1110 -38.48 -14.81 -51.85
CA SER A 1110 -37.32 -14.68 -52.75
C SER A 1110 -37.16 -13.50 -53.76
N THR A 1111 -35.89 -13.06 -53.86
CA THR A 1111 -35.11 -12.74 -55.10
C THR A 1111 -35.48 -11.56 -56.02
N SER A 1112 -34.39 -10.92 -56.53
CA SER A 1112 -34.23 -10.37 -57.89
C SER A 1112 -35.10 -9.13 -58.27
N GLU A 1113 -34.73 -8.25 -59.21
CA GLU A 1113 -33.55 -8.19 -60.10
C GLU A 1113 -33.28 -6.74 -60.62
N THR A 1114 -32.03 -6.51 -61.03
CA THR A 1114 -31.53 -5.63 -62.14
C THR A 1114 -32.05 -4.20 -62.47
N GLN A 1115 -31.10 -3.44 -63.04
CA GLN A 1115 -31.25 -2.43 -64.10
C GLN A 1115 -31.80 -1.02 -63.78
N GLU A 1116 -31.41 0.06 -64.49
CA GLU A 1116 -30.16 0.49 -65.17
C GLU A 1116 -30.43 1.85 -65.88
N VAL A 1117 -29.37 2.62 -66.24
CA VAL A 1117 -29.26 3.41 -67.51
C VAL A 1117 -30.22 4.62 -67.70
N LEU A 1118 -29.86 5.75 -68.34
CA LEU A 1118 -28.61 6.34 -68.86
C LEU A 1118 -28.77 7.89 -68.78
N ASP A 1119 -27.68 8.67 -68.82
CA ASP A 1119 -27.40 9.46 -70.04
C ASP A 1119 -25.95 10.00 -70.09
N GLN A 1120 -25.53 10.51 -71.27
CA GLN A 1120 -24.12 10.74 -71.65
C GLN A 1120 -23.72 12.23 -71.91
N PRO A 1121 -22.40 12.54 -72.06
CA PRO A 1121 -21.86 13.91 -72.11
C PRO A 1121 -21.69 14.50 -73.52
N PRO A 1122 -21.28 15.79 -73.61
CA PRO A 1122 -20.08 16.16 -74.40
C PRO A 1122 -19.16 17.15 -73.62
N LEU A 1123 -17.82 17.06 -73.57
CA LEU A 1123 -16.73 17.02 -74.59
C LEU A 1123 -16.09 18.40 -74.94
N ARG A 1124 -14.77 18.48 -74.69
CA ARG A 1124 -13.68 19.22 -75.42
C ARG A 1124 -13.68 20.75 -75.56
N LEU A 1125 -12.47 21.33 -75.36
CA LEU A 1125 -11.65 21.93 -76.44
C LEU A 1125 -10.14 21.97 -76.05
N VAL A 1126 -9.24 21.97 -77.07
CA VAL A 1126 -7.80 21.55 -77.07
C VAL A 1126 -7.13 22.12 -78.35
N PRO A 1127 -5.79 22.37 -78.52
CA PRO A 1127 -4.58 22.20 -77.66
C PRO A 1127 -3.75 23.50 -77.48
N VAL A 1128 -2.47 23.43 -77.02
CA VAL A 1128 -1.22 23.93 -77.71
C VAL A 1128 0.05 23.53 -76.89
N ASP A 1129 1.25 23.63 -77.48
CA ASP A 1129 2.50 22.91 -77.14
C ASP A 1129 3.77 23.81 -77.26
N THR A 1130 4.97 23.35 -76.85
CA THR A 1130 6.35 23.96 -76.95
C THR A 1130 6.66 25.19 -76.06
N GLY A 1131 7.91 25.58 -75.72
CA GLY A 1131 9.26 24.96 -75.87
C GLY A 1131 10.44 25.94 -75.58
N HIS A 1132 11.61 25.42 -75.14
CA HIS A 1132 12.91 26.12 -74.84
C HIS A 1132 12.92 27.22 -73.72
N VAL A 1133 13.97 27.49 -72.90
CA VAL A 1133 15.44 27.21 -72.78
C VAL A 1133 16.39 28.29 -73.33
N ASP A 1134 17.11 28.99 -72.43
CA ASP A 1134 18.54 29.39 -72.47
C ASP A 1134 18.90 30.24 -71.21
N HIS A 1135 20.12 30.41 -70.68
CA HIS A 1135 21.54 30.15 -71.08
C HIS A 1135 22.38 29.81 -69.80
N ILE A 1136 23.32 28.83 -69.79
CA ILE A 1136 24.81 28.91 -70.02
C ILE A 1136 25.58 29.71 -68.92
N ILE A 1137 26.75 29.37 -68.31
CA ILE A 1137 28.01 28.59 -68.55
C ILE A 1137 28.39 27.90 -67.17
N VAL A 1138 28.97 26.69 -66.93
CA VAL A 1138 30.17 25.92 -67.41
C VAL A 1138 31.52 26.47 -66.85
N PRO A 1139 32.63 25.71 -66.57
CA PRO A 1139 32.92 24.25 -66.65
C PRO A 1139 33.16 23.52 -65.29
N ASP A 1140 33.17 22.17 -65.09
CA ASP A 1140 33.34 20.95 -65.94
C ASP A 1140 34.82 20.43 -66.06
N PRO A 1141 35.15 19.14 -66.34
CA PRO A 1141 34.47 17.82 -66.17
C PRO A 1141 34.97 17.01 -64.91
N VAL A 1142 35.27 15.69 -64.74
CA VAL A 1142 35.58 14.42 -65.51
C VAL A 1142 35.15 13.15 -64.66
N GLN A 1143 35.38 11.90 -65.14
CA GLN A 1143 34.95 10.58 -64.58
C GLN A 1143 36.09 9.61 -64.12
N THR A 1144 35.69 8.58 -63.35
CA THR A 1144 36.19 7.17 -63.14
C THR A 1144 37.67 6.69 -63.31
N GLU A 1145 38.08 5.87 -62.33
CA GLU A 1145 38.88 4.61 -62.37
C GLU A 1145 40.36 4.56 -62.83
N GLU A 1146 41.26 4.26 -61.87
CA GLU A 1146 42.51 3.43 -61.90
C GLU A 1146 43.63 3.62 -62.96
N PRO A 1147 44.88 3.08 -62.76
CA PRO A 1147 45.61 2.73 -61.52
C PRO A 1147 47.07 3.31 -61.50
N GLU A 1148 47.89 2.89 -60.51
CA GLU A 1148 49.39 2.95 -60.50
C GLU A 1148 50.06 4.37 -60.52
N GLU A 1149 51.29 4.64 -60.02
CA GLU A 1149 52.26 3.92 -59.17
C GLU A 1149 53.16 4.95 -58.42
N GLN A 1150 54.09 4.50 -57.54
CA GLN A 1150 55.30 5.22 -57.07
C GLN A 1150 55.11 6.49 -56.18
N ASN A 1151 55.93 6.83 -55.17
CA ASN A 1151 57.26 6.34 -54.77
C ASN A 1151 57.62 6.69 -53.29
N GLY A 1152 58.30 5.76 -52.56
CA GLY A 1152 59.16 6.02 -51.38
C GLY A 1152 58.51 6.42 -50.03
N ASP A 1153 59.17 6.29 -48.87
CA ASP A 1153 60.38 5.51 -48.49
C ASP A 1153 60.43 5.31 -46.94
N ARG A 1154 60.93 4.15 -46.46
CA ARG A 1154 61.27 3.76 -45.05
C ARG A 1154 60.11 3.64 -44.02
N GLY A 1155 60.08 2.63 -43.12
CA GLY A 1155 60.88 1.40 -43.03
C GLY A 1155 60.77 0.61 -41.70
N ALA A 1156 60.95 -0.73 -41.78
CA ALA A 1156 61.25 -1.71 -40.70
C ALA A 1156 60.16 -2.01 -39.61
N GLU A 1157 59.57 -3.22 -39.57
CA GLU A 1157 59.94 -4.45 -38.80
C GLU A 1157 59.37 -4.52 -37.36
N ARG A 1158 58.51 -5.50 -36.98
CA ARG A 1158 58.81 -6.86 -36.40
C ARG A 1158 59.51 -6.80 -35.01
N ARG A 1159 59.25 -7.68 -34.03
CA ARG A 1159 58.56 -9.01 -33.98
C ARG A 1159 58.20 -9.45 -32.54
N ARG A 1160 57.07 -10.15 -32.37
CA ARG A 1160 56.78 -11.30 -31.45
C ARG A 1160 57.30 -11.34 -29.96
N ARG A 1161 56.32 -11.60 -29.07
CA ARG A 1161 56.27 -12.66 -28.00
C ARG A 1161 56.94 -12.47 -26.60
N ARG A 1162 56.06 -12.60 -25.58
CA ARG A 1162 56.12 -13.44 -24.35
C ARG A 1162 56.73 -12.91 -23.02
N THR A 1163 55.85 -12.92 -22.01
CA THR A 1163 56.02 -13.31 -20.58
C THR A 1163 56.68 -12.38 -19.54
N GLN A 1164 55.98 -12.32 -18.40
CA GLN A 1164 56.41 -12.21 -16.99
C GLN A 1164 56.62 -10.85 -16.29
N LEU A 1165 55.87 -10.74 -15.19
CA LEU A 1165 56.21 -10.23 -13.85
C LEU A 1165 56.20 -8.71 -13.55
N MET A 1166 55.61 -8.43 -12.37
CA MET A 1166 55.81 -7.30 -11.45
C MET A 1166 55.64 -5.87 -12.01
N GLY A 1167 54.67 -5.13 -11.47
CA GLY A 1167 54.48 -3.71 -11.74
C GLY A 1167 54.89 -2.80 -10.58
N VAL A 1168 55.11 -1.52 -10.90
CA VAL A 1168 55.06 -0.36 -9.99
C VAL A 1168 54.33 0.78 -10.73
N CYS A 1169 53.74 1.71 -9.99
CA CYS A 1169 52.88 2.78 -10.50
C CYS A 1169 53.61 3.85 -11.34
N THR A 1170 52.82 4.58 -12.15
CA THR A 1170 53.04 5.99 -12.60
C THR A 1170 54.27 6.31 -13.47
N PRO A 1171 54.36 7.49 -14.12
CA PRO A 1171 53.32 8.52 -14.35
C PRO A 1171 53.01 8.71 -15.85
N SER A 1172 51.75 8.58 -16.27
CA SER A 1172 51.30 8.96 -17.63
C SER A 1172 49.81 9.35 -17.72
N GLN A 1173 49.09 9.44 -16.60
CA GLN A 1173 47.73 9.99 -16.54
C GLN A 1173 47.74 11.54 -16.45
N GLU A 1174 48.79 12.16 -16.99
CA GLU A 1174 49.28 13.48 -16.62
C GLU A 1174 49.09 14.53 -17.74
N LEU A 1175 48.60 14.09 -18.91
CA LEU A 1175 48.48 14.89 -20.15
C LEU A 1175 47.04 15.16 -20.63
N LEU A 1176 46.02 14.76 -19.87
CA LEU A 1176 44.62 15.16 -20.09
C LEU A 1176 44.05 16.07 -18.99
N LEU A 1177 44.86 16.37 -17.96
CA LEU A 1177 44.58 17.39 -16.95
C LEU A 1177 45.18 18.77 -17.30
N GLN A 1178 45.83 18.90 -18.46
CA GLN A 1178 46.76 20.01 -18.75
C GLN A 1178 46.23 21.09 -19.72
N GLU A 1179 45.01 20.97 -20.25
CA GLU A 1179 44.37 22.03 -21.08
C GLU A 1179 43.23 22.80 -20.36
N LEU A 1180 42.86 22.41 -19.12
CA LEU A 1180 41.89 23.15 -18.30
C LEU A 1180 42.52 24.22 -17.39
N SER A 1181 43.85 24.44 -17.47
CA SER A 1181 44.62 25.21 -16.49
C SER A 1181 45.23 26.54 -16.99
N SER A 1182 44.62 27.18 -17.99
CA SER A 1182 45.22 28.35 -18.70
C SER A 1182 44.37 29.63 -18.76
N ALA A 1183 43.21 29.68 -18.08
CA ALA A 1183 42.33 30.87 -18.07
C ALA A 1183 42.38 31.70 -16.77
N PHE A 1184 42.88 31.14 -15.64
CA PHE A 1184 42.98 31.84 -14.36
C PHE A 1184 44.35 31.62 -13.70
N THR A 1185 45.29 32.53 -13.94
CA THR A 1185 46.47 32.73 -13.08
C THR A 1185 46.83 34.21 -12.98
N LYS A 1186 47.44 34.58 -11.84
CA LYS A 1186 47.73 35.94 -11.35
C LYS A 1186 46.47 36.65 -10.80
N ARG A 1187 46.46 37.11 -9.54
CA ARG A 1187 47.62 37.29 -8.64
C ARG A 1187 47.24 37.29 -7.15
N THR A 1188 48.11 36.67 -6.34
CA THR A 1188 48.49 37.00 -4.94
C THR A 1188 47.37 37.40 -3.97
N GLU A 1189 47.05 36.55 -2.99
CA GLU A 1189 47.75 36.49 -1.70
C GLU A 1189 47.53 37.75 -0.86
N GLY A 1190 46.58 37.64 0.08
CA GLY A 1190 46.25 38.61 1.12
C GLY A 1190 45.20 38.00 2.04
N GLU A 1191 45.37 38.20 3.35
CA GLU A 1191 44.35 37.97 4.39
C GLU A 1191 43.70 36.57 4.48
N GLU A 1192 44.48 35.60 4.98
CA GLU A 1192 43.94 34.60 5.92
C GLU A 1192 43.41 35.35 7.17
N GLY A 1193 42.16 35.83 7.14
CA GLY A 1193 41.71 36.84 8.12
C GLY A 1193 40.22 36.94 8.50
N GLU A 1194 39.27 36.29 7.80
CA GLU A 1194 37.82 36.53 8.06
C GLU A 1194 37.00 35.30 8.50
N GLU A 1195 37.38 34.05 8.20
CA GLU A 1195 36.68 32.82 8.67
C GLU A 1195 36.89 32.49 10.17
N LYS A 1196 37.12 33.53 10.99
CA LYS A 1196 37.04 33.49 12.46
C LYS A 1196 36.19 34.59 13.08
N GLY A 1197 35.68 35.55 12.31
CA GLY A 1197 34.81 36.62 12.83
C GLY A 1197 33.37 36.16 13.07
N GLU A 1198 32.78 35.43 12.11
CA GLU A 1198 31.35 35.10 12.12
C GLU A 1198 30.90 34.06 13.17
N GLU A 1199 31.84 33.36 13.84
CA GLU A 1199 31.53 32.52 15.01
C GLU A 1199 31.60 33.29 16.34
N GLU A 1200 32.41 34.35 16.46
CA GLU A 1200 32.49 35.14 17.72
C GLU A 1200 31.34 36.17 17.83
N GLU A 1201 30.96 36.87 16.75
CA GLU A 1201 29.80 37.80 16.79
C GLU A 1201 28.47 37.11 17.15
N ARG A 1202 28.35 35.80 16.87
CA ARG A 1202 27.17 35.00 17.21
C ARG A 1202 27.08 34.57 18.68
N GLU A 1203 28.17 34.60 19.45
CA GLU A 1203 28.10 34.35 20.88
C GLU A 1203 27.86 35.63 21.72
N GLU A 1204 28.23 36.82 21.21
CA GLU A 1204 27.98 38.10 21.91
C GLU A 1204 26.54 38.63 21.75
N GLU A 1205 25.87 38.46 20.60
CA GLU A 1205 24.46 38.90 20.47
C GLU A 1205 23.50 38.09 21.36
N VAL A 1206 23.77 36.79 21.55
CA VAL A 1206 22.93 35.90 22.37
C VAL A 1206 23.05 36.27 23.86
N GLN A 1207 24.26 36.56 24.35
CA GLN A 1207 24.48 36.94 25.75
C GLN A 1207 23.89 38.34 26.09
N ASN A 1208 23.69 39.21 25.09
CA ASN A 1208 23.07 40.53 25.28
C ASN A 1208 21.53 40.53 25.25
N GLN A 1209 20.88 39.40 24.93
CA GLN A 1209 19.41 39.27 25.04
C GLN A 1209 18.98 38.73 26.42
N ASP A 1210 19.57 37.64 26.92
CA ASP A 1210 19.22 37.07 28.23
C ASP A 1210 19.36 38.11 29.37
N HIS A 1211 20.45 38.90 29.37
CA HIS A 1211 20.66 39.96 30.37
C HIS A 1211 19.71 41.17 30.27
N ARG A 1212 18.78 41.19 29.31
CA ARG A 1212 17.80 42.28 29.13
C ARG A 1212 16.36 41.90 29.46
N GLU A 1213 16.08 40.63 29.73
CA GLU A 1213 14.78 40.19 30.25
C GLU A 1213 14.80 39.97 31.78
N GLU A 1214 15.94 39.60 32.39
CA GLU A 1214 16.05 39.50 33.86
C GLU A 1214 15.93 40.86 34.60
N GLU A 1215 16.38 41.98 34.01
CA GLU A 1215 16.23 43.33 34.62
C GLU A 1215 14.80 43.91 34.55
N LYS A 1216 13.77 43.12 34.20
CA LYS A 1216 12.39 43.64 33.98
C LYS A 1216 11.26 43.00 34.77
N GLU A 1217 11.52 41.99 35.61
CA GLU A 1217 10.49 41.41 36.50
C GLU A 1217 10.71 41.69 38.01
N GLU A 1218 11.71 42.50 38.40
CA GLU A 1218 11.92 42.90 39.82
C GLU A 1218 11.28 44.26 40.24
N GLU A 1219 10.61 45.00 39.34
CA GLU A 1219 9.98 46.30 39.65
C GLU A 1219 8.43 46.35 39.52
N GLU A 1220 7.68 45.30 39.92
CA GLU A 1220 6.28 45.50 40.36
C GLU A 1220 5.73 44.40 41.29
N GLU A 1221 5.86 44.61 42.61
CA GLU A 1221 4.83 44.39 43.66
C GLU A 1221 5.45 44.44 45.08
N ARG A 1222 5.15 45.50 45.83
CA ARG A 1222 5.27 45.53 47.30
C ARG A 1222 3.87 45.77 47.90
N PRO A 1223 3.52 45.15 49.05
CA PRO A 1223 2.15 45.11 49.52
C PRO A 1223 1.71 46.43 50.17
N TYR A 1224 0.39 46.64 50.17
CA TYR A 1224 -0.28 47.60 51.04
C TYR A 1224 -1.34 46.88 51.89
N ASP A 1225 -1.36 47.18 53.19
CA ASP A 1225 -2.43 46.77 54.10
C ASP A 1225 -3.74 47.53 53.81
N VAL A 1226 -4.87 46.81 53.90
CA VAL A 1226 -6.15 47.15 54.60
C VAL A 1226 -7.27 46.17 54.20
#